data_AF-A0A1M7E8K8-F1
#
_entry.id   AF-A0A1M7E8K8-F1
#
_cell.length_a   1.000
_cell.length_b   1.000
_cell.length_c   1.000
_cell.angle_alpha   90.00
_cell.angle_beta   90.00
_cell.angle_gamma   90.00
#
_symmetry.space_group_name_H-M   'P 1'
#
loop_
_entity.id
_entity.type
_entity.pdbx_description
1 polymer ?
#
loop_
_entity_poly.entity_id
_entity_poly.type
_entity_poly.pdbx_seq_one_letter_code
_entity_poly.pdbx_strand_id
1 'polypeptide(L)'
;MAKYKYFLAFLWIFILSTKVFAADYYWVGGNGNWSDINHWRTTSGGTLIPSVIPGPVDNVYFDVNSGFTVGNSTVTLNVTGNSHNITFSGSAIAPTFTQSGTQTLNIYGSSEWQIGMPTITISNIYYRNTGEAKTIKSNGVGTVVSGSTYFEEQNSIDLLDDFSVGFLDHNAGTWSTNNHQVIIGRDFSTTTSTQARTINLGSSEVFVRNSDGIFNISGANITLNAGTSHIHFNPNTTFTSSNTLIGRAGQTFYDVSFEGTTTVGAIAVGGTAAAPLNFHNVEFKNNGRISGYNNFNQLLLAPVKNYEIASNSTQQINNLFSFSTPSCLGWASLSSSTSGTAARFSAPSTAVINVSGVVMQDISGIGGASFMANNSVNNGNNTGWVFPPSSGQSLYWVGGNGNWNDQTHWSQTTGGAGGYCVPGPNDNVYFDVNSGFTVGNNTVTLAATGYVHNITFSGSAIAPTFIESGSQTLNIYGSSEWQSGMPTITISNIYYRNTGEAKTIKSNGVGTVVSGITYFEEQNSIDLLDDFSVGFLEHTAGTWTTNNHQVTIGRNFFTTTSTQARIINLGSSEVFVRNSDGIFNISGANITLNAGTSHIHFNPNTTFTSSNTLIGRAGQTFYDVSFEGTTTVGAIAVGGTAAAPLNFHNVEFKNNGRISGYNNFEELFFGTGKSYVLERNTTQKITNWVLSGTPCSITFIESSMAGTRANVNITAGNTSFNFANIKDLNASGLPLQFGDKSTDNGNNSNITFEPYNPGAFEGFGADWTCHVIDNATPSTYMLGTSGFYGNIYTTYKWYKLNDPNYDPAAVISTASAVDIRTFGFGTYKVEVSYSDGTSVTCTISDEINIYSKTEIPAASGNVCKKASNTLADISVNGTAIQWYISASSGTALPITTPIVDGQTYYVSQTVNSCESNKAAVTVVMKDCQNAVMVNPGIRIRVQQ
;
A
#
# COMPACT_ATOMS: atom_id res chain seq x y z
N MET A 1 45.94 -20.60 85.78
CA MET A 1 44.62 -21.20 85.50
C MET A 1 43.57 -20.51 86.37
N ALA A 2 42.37 -20.29 85.81
CA ALA A 2 41.18 -19.68 86.43
C ALA A 2 41.24 -18.17 86.78
N LYS A 3 41.27 -17.29 85.77
CA LYS A 3 40.65 -15.94 85.85
C LYS A 3 40.39 -15.26 84.48
N TYR A 4 40.33 -16.05 83.40
CA TYR A 4 40.07 -15.61 82.02
C TYR A 4 38.74 -16.16 81.47
N LYS A 5 37.63 -16.02 82.21
CA LYS A 5 36.30 -16.44 81.73
C LYS A 5 35.14 -15.47 81.98
N TYR A 6 35.37 -14.29 82.56
CA TYR A 6 34.28 -13.32 82.85
C TYR A 6 34.45 -11.94 82.21
N PHE A 7 35.53 -11.67 81.46
CA PHE A 7 35.72 -10.35 80.82
C PHE A 7 35.20 -10.29 79.37
N LEU A 8 35.08 -11.43 78.67
CA LEU A 8 34.52 -11.45 77.31
C LEU A 8 32.98 -11.54 77.27
N ALA A 9 32.33 -11.95 78.36
CA ALA A 9 30.87 -12.04 78.43
C ALA A 9 30.20 -10.67 78.70
N PHE A 10 30.93 -9.69 79.24
CA PHE A 10 30.38 -8.36 79.53
C PHE A 10 30.43 -7.40 78.33
N LEU A 11 31.26 -7.68 77.31
CA LEU A 11 31.32 -6.87 76.09
C LEU A 11 30.27 -7.28 75.03
N TRP A 12 29.70 -8.49 75.15
CA TRP A 12 28.65 -8.98 74.25
C TRP A 12 27.21 -8.65 74.71
N ILE A 13 27.02 -8.09 75.90
CA ILE A 13 25.71 -7.69 76.44
C ILE A 13 25.44 -6.17 76.25
N PHE A 14 26.41 -5.38 75.77
CA PHE A 14 26.20 -3.95 75.46
C PHE A 14 25.97 -3.63 73.97
N ILE A 15 25.86 -4.66 73.12
CA ILE A 15 25.19 -4.54 71.80
C ILE A 15 23.71 -4.98 71.95
N LEU A 16 23.13 -4.66 73.12
CA LEU A 16 21.70 -4.64 73.32
C LEU A 16 21.15 -3.43 72.57
N SER A 17 20.37 -3.70 71.52
CA SER A 17 19.35 -2.84 70.93
C SER A 17 19.51 -1.35 71.23
N THR A 18 20.20 -0.59 70.37
CA THR A 18 19.82 0.80 70.20
C THR A 18 18.42 0.78 69.59
N LYS A 19 17.40 0.79 70.44
CA LYS A 19 16.06 1.19 70.02
C LYS A 19 16.25 2.60 69.46
N VAL A 20 16.21 2.73 68.14
CA VAL A 20 16.10 4.04 67.50
C VAL A 20 14.73 4.55 67.94
N PHE A 21 14.72 5.48 68.87
CA PHE A 21 13.48 6.08 69.33
C PHE A 21 12.96 6.97 68.22
N ALA A 22 11.73 6.72 67.77
CA ALA A 22 10.99 7.62 66.90
C ALA A 22 10.95 9.01 67.55
N ALA A 23 11.39 10.05 66.82
CA ALA A 23 11.31 11.42 67.28
C ALA A 23 10.26 12.20 66.47
N ASP A 24 9.71 13.25 67.09
CA ASP A 24 8.80 14.17 66.44
C ASP A 24 9.58 15.39 65.91
N TYR A 25 9.45 15.66 64.62
CA TYR A 25 10.11 16.76 63.92
C TYR A 25 9.07 17.81 63.49
N TYR A 26 9.30 19.05 63.86
CA TYR A 26 8.41 20.18 63.57
C TYR A 26 9.09 21.15 62.62
N TRP A 27 8.42 21.47 61.52
CA TRP A 27 8.90 22.47 60.57
C TRP A 27 8.78 23.88 61.16
N VAL A 28 9.76 24.76 60.91
CA VAL A 28 9.77 26.17 61.33
C VAL A 28 10.36 27.08 60.25
N GLY A 29 10.10 28.38 60.31
CA GLY A 29 10.79 29.39 59.48
C GLY A 29 10.15 29.69 58.10
N GLY A 30 8.98 29.11 57.80
CA GLY A 30 8.27 29.36 56.54
C GLY A 30 8.86 28.61 55.35
N ASN A 31 9.18 29.27 54.24
CA ASN A 31 9.75 28.64 53.05
C ASN A 31 11.07 27.94 53.36
N GLY A 32 11.30 26.78 52.74
CA GLY A 32 12.59 26.14 52.86
C GLY A 32 12.72 24.83 52.09
N ASN A 33 13.95 24.34 52.08
CA ASN A 33 14.32 23.05 51.51
C ASN A 33 14.24 21.97 52.59
N TRP A 34 13.66 20.81 52.28
CA TRP A 34 13.54 19.69 53.22
C TRP A 34 14.89 19.28 53.83
N SER A 35 15.98 19.39 53.06
CA SER A 35 17.33 19.06 53.51
C SER A 35 17.95 20.05 54.50
N ASP A 36 17.38 21.25 54.64
CA ASP A 36 17.95 22.29 55.50
C ASP A 36 17.54 22.05 56.95
N ILE A 37 18.53 21.62 57.74
CA ILE A 37 18.35 21.26 59.15
C ILE A 37 17.86 22.44 60.01
N ASN A 38 18.07 23.69 59.57
CA ASN A 38 17.63 24.88 60.30
C ASN A 38 16.10 25.04 60.30
N HIS A 39 15.39 24.34 59.41
CA HIS A 39 13.93 24.32 59.37
C HIS A 39 13.29 23.26 60.27
N TRP A 40 14.08 22.42 60.96
CA TRP A 40 13.55 21.34 61.78
C TRP A 40 13.78 21.55 63.29
N ARG A 41 12.79 21.19 64.13
CA ARG A 41 12.86 21.22 65.60
C ARG A 41 12.30 19.95 66.20
N THR A 42 12.73 19.58 67.41
CA THR A 42 12.21 18.40 68.14
C THR A 42 10.96 18.70 68.97
N THR A 43 10.49 19.95 68.98
CA THR A 43 9.24 20.41 69.60
C THR A 43 8.64 21.54 68.76
N SER A 44 7.31 21.68 68.76
CA SER A 44 6.60 22.75 68.06
C SER A 44 7.12 24.14 68.47
N GLY A 45 7.55 24.96 67.49
CA GLY A 45 8.11 26.30 67.72
C GLY A 45 9.43 26.35 68.51
N GLY A 46 10.08 25.20 68.73
CA GLY A 46 11.31 25.11 69.52
C GLY A 46 12.53 25.81 68.92
N THR A 47 13.61 25.89 69.69
CA THR A 47 14.90 26.47 69.25
C THR A 47 16.01 25.45 69.03
N LEU A 48 15.84 24.21 69.53
CA LEU A 48 16.83 23.15 69.39
C LEU A 48 16.85 22.58 67.97
N ILE A 49 17.97 22.74 67.28
CA ILE A 49 18.22 22.18 65.95
C ILE A 49 18.65 20.71 66.12
N PRO A 50 17.97 19.73 65.48
CA PRO A 50 18.35 18.33 65.52
C PRO A 50 19.68 18.07 64.80
N SER A 51 20.28 16.89 64.98
CA SER A 51 21.57 16.53 64.35
C SER A 51 21.43 15.96 62.94
N VAL A 52 20.23 15.52 62.55
CA VAL A 52 19.89 15.00 61.22
C VAL A 52 18.49 15.48 60.80
N ILE A 53 18.18 15.39 59.52
CA ILE A 53 16.81 15.56 58.99
C ILE A 53 15.94 14.32 59.29
N PRO A 54 14.59 14.41 59.20
CA PRO A 54 13.70 13.29 59.53
C PRO A 54 14.01 12.00 58.76
N GLY A 55 13.99 10.88 59.49
CA GLY A 55 14.17 9.52 58.96
C GLY A 55 12.87 8.72 58.87
N PRO A 56 12.95 7.43 58.46
CA PRO A 56 11.79 6.56 58.28
C PRO A 56 10.91 6.32 59.51
N VAL A 57 11.47 6.46 60.71
CA VAL A 57 10.77 6.20 61.99
C VAL A 57 10.28 7.49 62.66
N ASP A 58 10.57 8.65 62.08
CA ASP A 58 10.30 9.95 62.70
C ASP A 58 9.00 10.57 62.17
N ASN A 59 8.16 11.10 63.06
CA ASN A 59 6.95 11.81 62.64
C ASN A 59 7.30 13.25 62.28
N VAL A 60 6.67 13.79 61.24
CA VAL A 60 6.88 15.18 60.81
C VAL A 60 5.58 15.98 60.91
N TYR A 61 5.68 17.20 61.44
CA TYR A 61 4.56 18.08 61.70
C TYR A 61 4.79 19.46 61.10
N PHE A 62 3.76 19.96 60.42
CA PHE A 62 3.66 21.32 59.91
C PHE A 62 2.43 21.96 60.56
N ASP A 63 2.67 22.84 61.53
CA ASP A 63 1.65 23.32 62.46
C ASP A 63 1.57 24.85 62.53
N VAL A 64 0.86 25.36 63.55
CA VAL A 64 0.68 26.81 63.79
C VAL A 64 2.01 27.55 63.94
N ASN A 65 3.08 26.87 64.37
CA ASN A 65 4.40 27.44 64.60
C ASN A 65 5.36 27.23 63.43
N SER A 66 4.89 26.69 62.29
CA SER A 66 5.72 26.51 61.10
C SER A 66 6.16 27.79 60.40
N GLY A 67 5.60 28.94 60.80
CA GLY A 67 6.04 30.26 60.35
C GLY A 67 5.61 30.61 58.92
N PHE A 68 4.57 29.94 58.40
CA PHE A 68 4.05 30.21 57.06
C PHE A 68 3.29 31.54 57.01
N THR A 69 3.59 32.36 56.01
CA THR A 69 2.91 33.64 55.74
C THR A 69 2.52 33.76 54.26
N VAL A 70 1.68 34.74 53.91
CA VAL A 70 1.33 35.07 52.53
C VAL A 70 2.60 35.56 51.81
N GLY A 71 3.27 34.67 51.07
CA GLY A 71 4.56 34.90 50.40
C GLY A 71 5.72 34.04 50.94
N ASN A 72 5.53 33.36 52.07
CA ASN A 72 6.52 32.48 52.70
C ASN A 72 5.87 31.16 53.17
N SER A 73 5.27 30.40 52.25
CA SER A 73 4.53 29.16 52.52
C SER A 73 4.91 27.92 51.69
N THR A 74 6.07 27.85 51.06
CA THR A 74 6.53 26.76 50.18
C THR A 74 7.58 25.87 50.84
N VAL A 75 7.27 24.58 50.99
CA VAL A 75 8.22 23.53 51.37
C VAL A 75 8.69 22.80 50.11
N THR A 76 10.00 22.74 49.88
CA THR A 76 10.59 22.12 48.70
C THR A 76 11.34 20.85 49.06
N LEU A 77 10.91 19.72 48.50
CA LEU A 77 11.58 18.44 48.58
C LEU A 77 12.77 18.40 47.62
N ASN A 78 13.95 18.75 48.12
CA ASN A 78 15.20 18.80 47.35
C ASN A 78 16.14 17.60 47.58
N VAL A 79 15.78 16.73 48.52
CA VAL A 79 16.37 15.40 48.75
C VAL A 79 15.23 14.40 48.96
N THR A 80 15.51 13.09 49.01
CA THR A 80 14.48 12.10 49.36
C THR A 80 13.95 12.36 50.76
N GLY A 81 12.65 12.60 50.89
CA GLY A 81 11.98 12.85 52.15
C GLY A 81 11.55 11.55 52.78
N ASN A 82 11.80 11.38 54.07
CA ASN A 82 11.33 10.24 54.83
C ASN A 82 10.57 10.74 56.04
N SER A 83 9.46 10.09 56.35
CA SER A 83 8.70 10.30 57.57
C SER A 83 7.96 9.03 57.93
N HIS A 84 7.79 8.76 59.21
CA HIS A 84 6.78 7.83 59.68
C HIS A 84 5.39 8.41 59.40
N ASN A 85 4.84 9.22 60.30
CA ASN A 85 3.63 10.01 60.02
C ASN A 85 4.01 11.38 59.42
N ILE A 86 3.20 11.87 58.49
CA ILE A 86 3.29 13.25 57.96
C ILE A 86 1.98 13.99 58.21
N THR A 87 2.06 15.07 58.98
CA THR A 87 0.88 15.83 59.39
C THR A 87 1.05 17.30 59.07
N PHE A 88 0.23 17.80 58.15
CA PHE A 88 -0.02 19.23 57.95
C PHE A 88 -1.33 19.57 58.64
N SER A 89 -1.26 20.18 59.81
CA SER A 89 -2.45 20.50 60.60
C SER A 89 -2.27 21.77 61.40
N GLY A 90 -3.22 22.70 61.28
CA GLY A 90 -3.33 23.84 62.19
C GLY A 90 -2.43 25.04 61.85
N SER A 91 -1.77 25.09 60.68
CA SER A 91 -1.14 26.32 60.23
C SER A 91 -2.18 27.34 59.78
N ALA A 92 -1.96 28.63 60.07
CA ALA A 92 -2.89 29.69 59.64
C ALA A 92 -2.91 29.88 58.11
N ILE A 93 -1.78 29.63 57.44
CA ILE A 93 -1.63 29.67 55.99
C ILE A 93 -1.33 28.26 55.50
N ALA A 94 -2.18 27.72 54.63
CA ALA A 94 -1.96 26.41 54.04
C ALA A 94 -0.70 26.44 53.14
N PRO A 95 0.29 25.56 53.36
CA PRO A 95 1.52 25.59 52.61
C PRO A 95 1.41 24.95 51.22
N THR A 96 2.34 25.30 50.34
CA THR A 96 2.61 24.59 49.08
C THR A 96 3.68 23.54 49.33
N PHE A 97 3.45 22.30 48.90
CA PHE A 97 4.44 21.23 48.98
C PHE A 97 4.86 20.77 47.59
N THR A 98 6.13 21.00 47.26
CA THR A 98 6.70 20.79 45.93
C THR A 98 8.03 20.04 46.00
N GLN A 99 8.64 19.72 44.86
CA GLN A 99 9.96 19.10 44.77
C GLN A 99 10.90 19.85 43.82
N SER A 100 12.21 19.67 43.99
CA SER A 100 13.21 20.02 42.99
C SER A 100 13.85 18.75 42.43
N GLY A 101 13.87 18.58 41.11
CA GLY A 101 14.38 17.36 40.48
C GLY A 101 13.39 16.19 40.56
N THR A 102 13.89 14.98 40.82
CA THR A 102 13.11 13.71 40.79
C THR A 102 13.05 13.02 42.15
N GLN A 103 13.05 13.80 43.23
CA GLN A 103 13.05 13.27 44.58
C GLN A 103 11.76 12.52 44.90
N THR A 104 11.83 11.63 45.88
CA THR A 104 10.71 10.81 46.33
C THR A 104 10.33 11.17 47.75
N LEU A 105 9.04 11.09 48.07
CA LEU A 105 8.53 11.17 49.43
C LEU A 105 8.17 9.76 49.90
N ASN A 106 8.82 9.29 50.96
CA ASN A 106 8.55 7.99 51.59
C ASN A 106 7.83 8.20 52.92
N ILE A 107 6.58 7.76 52.98
CA ILE A 107 5.72 7.79 54.16
C ILE A 107 5.65 6.36 54.70
N TYR A 108 6.15 6.13 55.91
CA TYR A 108 6.20 4.81 56.55
C TYR A 108 5.01 4.57 57.50
N GLY A 109 4.19 5.60 57.75
CA GLY A 109 2.98 5.60 58.58
C GLY A 109 1.80 6.30 57.88
N SER A 110 0.99 7.04 58.62
CA SER A 110 -0.20 7.75 58.14
C SER A 110 0.10 9.16 57.61
N SER A 111 -0.82 9.71 56.82
CA SER A 111 -0.74 11.10 56.34
C SER A 111 -2.01 11.88 56.63
N GLU A 112 -1.86 13.11 57.14
CA GLU A 112 -2.92 14.11 57.25
C GLU A 112 -2.47 15.41 56.56
N TRP A 113 -3.26 15.90 55.61
CA TRP A 113 -2.96 17.12 54.85
C TRP A 113 -3.85 18.28 55.30
N GLN A 114 -3.40 19.53 55.13
CA GLN A 114 -4.18 20.68 55.58
C GLN A 114 -5.17 21.14 54.52
N ILE A 115 -6.43 21.39 54.92
CA ILE A 115 -7.44 22.01 54.04
C ILE A 115 -6.93 23.32 53.43
N GLY A 116 -7.17 23.50 52.13
CA GLY A 116 -6.75 24.69 51.38
C GLY A 116 -5.30 24.64 50.86
N MET A 117 -4.55 23.56 51.11
CA MET A 117 -3.27 23.37 50.41
C MET A 117 -3.52 23.20 48.90
N PRO A 118 -2.65 23.77 48.04
CA PRO A 118 -2.65 23.44 46.62
C PRO A 118 -2.35 21.96 46.38
N THR A 119 -2.61 21.50 45.15
CA THR A 119 -2.20 20.17 44.71
C THR A 119 -0.72 19.90 45.01
N ILE A 120 -0.42 18.75 45.60
CA ILE A 120 0.94 18.34 45.93
C ILE A 120 1.71 18.06 44.62
N THR A 121 2.77 18.81 44.38
CA THR A 121 3.60 18.70 43.15
C THR A 121 4.84 17.85 43.40
N ILE A 122 4.61 16.60 43.79
CA ILE A 122 5.66 15.56 43.98
C ILE A 122 5.43 14.45 42.96
N SER A 123 6.50 14.04 42.27
CA SER A 123 6.43 13.02 41.21
C SER A 123 6.16 11.63 41.74
N ASN A 124 6.73 11.25 42.89
CA ASN A 124 6.56 9.92 43.46
C ASN A 124 6.38 9.99 44.98
N ILE A 125 5.23 9.51 45.45
CA ILE A 125 4.90 9.36 46.88
C ILE A 125 4.73 7.86 47.17
N TYR A 126 5.45 7.35 48.15
CA TYR A 126 5.39 5.94 48.54
C TYR A 126 4.83 5.81 49.95
N TYR A 127 3.75 5.06 50.11
CA TYR A 127 3.33 4.51 51.41
C TYR A 127 4.05 3.18 51.61
N ARG A 128 5.20 3.24 52.29
CA ARG A 128 6.15 2.15 52.44
C ARG A 128 5.65 1.08 53.40
N ASN A 129 6.08 -0.15 53.19
CA ASN A 129 5.75 -1.27 54.06
C ASN A 129 6.46 -1.19 55.42
N THR A 130 5.68 -1.17 56.48
CA THR A 130 6.14 -1.37 57.86
C THR A 130 5.37 -2.47 58.60
N GLY A 131 4.30 -3.02 58.00
CA GLY A 131 3.39 -3.95 58.64
C GLY A 131 2.36 -3.26 59.55
N GLU A 132 2.36 -1.93 59.59
CA GLU A 132 1.42 -1.11 60.36
C GLU A 132 0.27 -0.62 59.46
N ALA A 133 -0.96 -0.69 59.98
CA ALA A 133 -2.13 -0.10 59.33
C ALA A 133 -1.97 1.42 59.21
N LYS A 134 -2.24 1.97 58.02
CA LYS A 134 -2.07 3.40 57.71
C LYS A 134 -3.40 4.03 57.38
N THR A 135 -3.49 5.33 57.65
CA THR A 135 -4.64 6.15 57.26
C THR A 135 -4.21 7.30 56.38
N ILE A 136 -5.10 7.70 55.48
CA ILE A 136 -4.94 8.90 54.65
C ILE A 136 -6.13 9.81 54.92
N LYS A 137 -5.84 11.03 55.37
CA LYS A 137 -6.79 12.13 55.49
C LYS A 137 -6.33 13.28 54.60
N SER A 138 -6.98 13.42 53.45
CA SER A 138 -6.62 14.38 52.40
C SER A 138 -7.05 15.81 52.71
N ASN A 139 -8.14 15.98 53.45
CA ASN A 139 -8.85 17.25 53.63
C ASN A 139 -9.06 18.01 52.29
N GLY A 140 -9.31 17.27 51.20
CA GLY A 140 -9.51 17.79 49.84
C GLY A 140 -8.22 18.06 49.05
N VAL A 141 -7.06 17.76 49.60
CA VAL A 141 -5.76 17.95 48.94
C VAL A 141 -5.44 16.75 48.05
N GLY A 142 -5.23 16.99 46.76
CA GLY A 142 -4.84 15.97 45.79
C GLY A 142 -3.37 16.03 45.38
N THR A 143 -2.94 15.07 44.56
CA THR A 143 -1.61 15.07 43.91
C THR A 143 -1.68 15.48 42.45
N VAL A 144 -0.57 15.97 41.89
CA VAL A 144 -0.52 16.39 40.48
C VAL A 144 -0.76 15.20 39.54
N VAL A 145 -1.44 15.41 38.42
CA VAL A 145 -1.83 14.35 37.46
C VAL A 145 -0.62 13.56 36.93
N SER A 146 0.54 14.20 36.78
CA SER A 146 1.79 13.56 36.37
C SER A 146 2.48 12.76 37.49
N GLY A 147 2.05 12.94 38.74
CA GLY A 147 2.61 12.31 39.94
C GLY A 147 2.03 10.91 40.16
N SER A 148 2.83 10.04 40.76
CA SER A 148 2.50 8.66 41.05
C SER A 148 2.53 8.41 42.56
N THR A 149 1.50 7.73 43.06
CA THR A 149 1.40 7.29 44.45
C THR A 149 1.44 5.77 44.48
N TYR A 150 2.28 5.21 45.34
CA TYR A 150 2.49 3.77 45.46
C TYR A 150 2.06 3.29 46.85
N PHE A 151 1.17 2.32 46.90
CA PHE A 151 0.75 1.65 48.13
C PHE A 151 1.50 0.33 48.25
N GLU A 152 2.57 0.32 49.06
CA GLU A 152 3.44 -0.85 49.27
C GLU A 152 3.18 -1.56 50.61
N GLU A 153 2.33 -0.99 51.47
CA GLU A 153 2.00 -1.53 52.79
C GLU A 153 1.27 -2.88 52.70
N GLN A 154 1.75 -3.89 53.41
CA GLN A 154 1.16 -5.24 53.38
C GLN A 154 -0.04 -5.42 54.30
N ASN A 155 -0.20 -4.58 55.32
CA ASN A 155 -1.32 -4.63 56.25
C ASN A 155 -2.57 -3.94 55.67
N SER A 156 -2.71 -2.63 55.88
CA SER A 156 -3.85 -1.86 55.37
C SER A 156 -3.53 -0.38 55.17
N ILE A 157 -4.22 0.23 54.20
CA ILE A 157 -4.33 1.68 53.98
C ILE A 157 -5.82 2.01 53.90
N ASP A 158 -6.29 2.81 54.86
CA ASP A 158 -7.69 3.20 54.96
C ASP A 158 -7.86 4.71 54.70
N LEU A 159 -8.80 5.06 53.83
CA LEU A 159 -9.18 6.46 53.62
C LEU A 159 -10.09 6.95 54.76
N LEU A 160 -9.86 8.16 55.24
CA LEU A 160 -10.69 8.84 56.25
C LEU A 160 -11.59 9.93 55.66
N ASP A 161 -11.37 10.29 54.40
CA ASP A 161 -12.14 11.26 53.61
C ASP A 161 -11.94 11.00 52.10
N ASP A 162 -12.52 11.86 51.27
CA ASP A 162 -12.38 11.79 49.81
C ASP A 162 -10.92 11.92 49.40
N PHE A 163 -10.49 11.15 48.39
CA PHE A 163 -9.10 11.06 47.99
C PHE A 163 -8.90 11.39 46.52
N SER A 164 -7.94 12.25 46.19
CA SER A 164 -7.62 12.64 44.83
C SER A 164 -6.14 12.40 44.53
N VAL A 165 -5.85 11.68 43.45
CA VAL A 165 -4.50 11.25 43.09
C VAL A 165 -4.31 11.32 41.59
N GLY A 166 -3.12 11.66 41.11
CA GLY A 166 -2.77 11.56 39.70
C GLY A 166 -2.79 10.11 39.21
N PHE A 167 -1.73 9.37 39.49
CA PHE A 167 -1.63 7.93 39.23
C PHE A 167 -1.52 7.17 40.56
N LEU A 168 -2.24 6.05 40.68
CA LEU A 168 -2.20 5.20 41.87
C LEU A 168 -1.82 3.77 41.50
N ASP A 169 -0.77 3.25 42.14
CA ASP A 169 -0.33 1.86 42.02
C ASP A 169 -0.48 1.13 43.36
N HIS A 170 -1.29 0.08 43.38
CA HIS A 170 -1.51 -0.73 44.57
C HIS A 170 -0.68 -2.01 44.52
N ASN A 171 0.42 -2.01 45.28
CA ASN A 171 1.46 -3.03 45.21
C ASN A 171 1.29 -4.15 46.23
N ALA A 172 0.70 -3.90 47.40
CA ALA A 172 0.48 -4.91 48.43
C ALA A 172 -0.64 -4.52 49.40
N GLY A 173 -1.15 -5.50 50.13
CA GLY A 173 -2.01 -5.29 51.31
C GLY A 173 -3.45 -4.94 50.98
N THR A 174 -4.15 -4.40 51.98
CA THR A 174 -5.56 -4.01 51.85
C THR A 174 -5.68 -2.50 51.65
N TRP A 175 -6.35 -2.06 50.59
CA TRP A 175 -6.77 -0.67 50.44
C TRP A 175 -8.28 -0.58 50.60
N SER A 176 -8.75 0.21 51.57
CA SER A 176 -10.18 0.47 51.77
C SER A 176 -10.52 1.94 51.53
N THR A 177 -11.51 2.17 50.68
CA THR A 177 -12.01 3.52 50.41
C THR A 177 -12.98 4.01 51.48
N ASN A 178 -13.51 3.11 52.32
CA ASN A 178 -14.46 3.42 53.39
C ASN A 178 -15.68 4.25 52.93
N ASN A 179 -16.17 4.00 51.72
CA ASN A 179 -17.29 4.69 51.08
C ASN A 179 -17.00 6.16 50.67
N HIS A 180 -15.75 6.62 50.76
CA HIS A 180 -15.36 7.94 50.30
C HIS A 180 -15.17 7.99 48.78
N GLN A 181 -15.31 9.18 48.20
CA GLN A 181 -15.06 9.40 46.78
C GLN A 181 -13.56 9.25 46.47
N VAL A 182 -13.24 8.64 45.34
CA VAL A 182 -11.86 8.55 44.84
C VAL A 182 -11.78 9.17 43.46
N ILE A 183 -10.90 10.16 43.27
CA ILE A 183 -10.58 10.76 41.98
C ILE A 183 -9.20 10.31 41.55
N ILE A 184 -9.14 9.59 40.42
CA ILE A 184 -7.92 9.18 39.73
C ILE A 184 -7.75 10.07 38.51
N GLY A 185 -6.73 10.93 38.56
CA GLY A 185 -6.41 11.91 37.55
C GLY A 185 -5.88 11.30 36.26
N ARG A 186 -5.19 10.15 36.34
CA ARG A 186 -4.59 9.41 35.21
C ARG A 186 -5.01 7.94 35.19
N ASP A 187 -4.30 7.08 35.92
CA ASP A 187 -4.56 5.64 35.94
C ASP A 187 -4.52 5.05 37.35
N PHE A 188 -5.24 3.95 37.50
CA PHE A 188 -5.12 3.03 38.62
C PHE A 188 -4.51 1.71 38.13
N SER A 189 -3.49 1.22 38.82
CA SER A 189 -2.79 -0.01 38.47
C SER A 189 -2.56 -0.91 39.67
N THR A 190 -2.42 -2.20 39.37
CA THR A 190 -2.08 -3.27 40.32
C THR A 190 -1.07 -4.26 39.74
N THR A 191 -0.53 -3.97 38.55
CA THR A 191 0.20 -4.96 37.73
C THR A 191 1.70 -5.00 37.99
N THR A 192 2.23 -4.06 38.75
CA THR A 192 3.68 -3.90 38.98
C THR A 192 4.21 -4.81 40.09
N SER A 193 3.32 -5.49 40.83
CA SER A 193 3.67 -6.38 41.95
C SER A 193 3.04 -7.77 41.82
N THR A 194 3.58 -8.74 42.55
CA THR A 194 3.04 -10.12 42.67
C THR A 194 2.43 -10.41 44.04
N GLN A 195 2.48 -9.46 44.98
CA GLN A 195 2.00 -9.66 46.36
C GLN A 195 0.47 -9.82 46.45
N ALA A 196 -0.05 -10.29 47.58
CA ALA A 196 -1.50 -10.31 47.76
C ALA A 196 -2.03 -8.87 47.93
N ARG A 197 -3.14 -8.55 47.25
CA ARG A 197 -3.82 -7.26 47.33
C ARG A 197 -5.31 -7.44 47.52
N THR A 198 -5.91 -6.65 48.40
CA THR A 198 -7.35 -6.58 48.62
C THR A 198 -7.81 -5.15 48.43
N ILE A 199 -8.84 -4.92 47.61
CA ILE A 199 -9.40 -3.59 47.38
C ILE A 199 -10.86 -3.60 47.84
N ASN A 200 -11.17 -2.78 48.84
CA ASN A 200 -12.52 -2.63 49.39
C ASN A 200 -13.11 -1.29 48.95
N LEU A 201 -14.07 -1.33 48.02
CA LEU A 201 -14.69 -0.12 47.49
C LEU A 201 -15.97 0.31 48.23
N GLY A 202 -16.59 -0.58 49.00
CA GLY A 202 -17.83 -0.25 49.74
C GLY A 202 -18.91 0.33 48.81
N SER A 203 -19.45 1.50 49.15
CA SER A 203 -20.37 2.29 48.30
C SER A 203 -19.71 3.52 47.67
N SER A 204 -18.40 3.47 47.41
CA SER A 204 -17.64 4.60 46.87
C SER A 204 -17.95 4.91 45.41
N GLU A 205 -17.85 6.19 45.08
CA GLU A 205 -17.78 6.70 43.71
C GLU A 205 -16.31 6.87 43.30
N VAL A 206 -15.88 6.18 42.25
CA VAL A 206 -14.50 6.18 41.76
C VAL A 206 -14.44 6.81 40.37
N PHE A 207 -13.82 7.97 40.24
CA PHE A 207 -13.73 8.72 38.97
C PHE A 207 -12.36 8.59 38.34
N VAL A 208 -12.29 8.09 37.10
CA VAL A 208 -11.12 8.13 36.23
C VAL A 208 -11.28 9.31 35.26
N ARG A 209 -10.42 10.32 35.38
CA ARG A 209 -10.62 11.66 34.77
C ARG A 209 -9.77 11.94 33.53
N ASN A 210 -8.81 11.10 33.19
CA ASN A 210 -7.99 11.30 31.99
C ASN A 210 -8.69 10.78 30.74
N SER A 211 -8.45 11.39 29.58
CA SER A 211 -9.04 10.96 28.31
C SER A 211 -8.66 9.52 27.92
N ASP A 212 -7.42 9.13 28.20
CA ASP A 212 -6.85 7.79 28.01
C ASP A 212 -6.72 7.03 29.34
N GLY A 213 -7.48 7.43 30.37
CA GLY A 213 -7.37 6.87 31.71
C GLY A 213 -7.71 5.38 31.78
N ILE A 214 -6.88 4.65 32.54
CA ILE A 214 -6.98 3.19 32.69
C ILE A 214 -7.30 2.82 34.15
N PHE A 215 -8.27 1.92 34.35
CA PHE A 215 -8.47 1.21 35.61
C PHE A 215 -8.05 -0.25 35.46
N ASN A 216 -6.82 -0.57 35.88
CA ASN A 216 -6.20 -1.86 35.67
C ASN A 216 -6.07 -2.67 36.97
N ILE A 217 -6.94 -3.67 37.09
CA ILE A 217 -6.97 -4.63 38.19
C ILE A 217 -6.65 -6.07 37.72
N SER A 218 -5.87 -6.19 36.63
CA SER A 218 -5.56 -7.47 36.00
C SER A 218 -4.40 -8.24 36.67
N GLY A 219 -3.76 -7.67 37.69
CA GLY A 219 -2.63 -8.30 38.38
C GLY A 219 -3.00 -9.65 39.04
N ALA A 220 -2.02 -10.52 39.22
CA ALA A 220 -2.21 -11.79 39.94
C ALA A 220 -2.53 -11.53 41.43
N ASN A 221 -3.17 -12.45 42.13
CA ASN A 221 -3.37 -12.36 43.60
C ASN A 221 -4.13 -11.10 44.08
N ILE A 222 -5.14 -10.66 43.33
CA ILE A 222 -6.02 -9.54 43.70
C ILE A 222 -7.40 -10.05 44.10
N THR A 223 -7.89 -9.57 45.24
CA THR A 223 -9.28 -9.69 45.68
C THR A 223 -9.95 -8.31 45.56
N LEU A 224 -11.01 -8.21 44.75
CA LEU A 224 -11.83 -7.01 44.66
C LEU A 224 -13.14 -7.23 45.42
N ASN A 225 -13.37 -6.42 46.45
CA ASN A 225 -14.63 -6.34 47.16
C ASN A 225 -15.36 -5.06 46.70
N ALA A 226 -16.13 -5.20 45.62
CA ALA A 226 -16.77 -4.05 44.95
C ALA A 226 -17.91 -3.41 45.77
N GLY A 227 -18.52 -4.12 46.72
CA GLY A 227 -19.67 -3.61 47.48
C GLY A 227 -20.80 -3.16 46.55
N THR A 228 -21.25 -1.91 46.69
CA THR A 228 -22.20 -1.23 45.80
C THR A 228 -21.56 0.00 45.14
N SER A 229 -20.26 -0.07 44.83
CA SER A 229 -19.49 1.04 44.26
C SER A 229 -19.86 1.34 42.80
N HIS A 230 -19.49 2.53 42.35
CA HIS A 230 -19.61 2.93 40.95
C HIS A 230 -18.26 3.45 40.43
N ILE A 231 -17.76 2.86 39.35
CA ILE A 231 -16.56 3.33 38.64
C ILE A 231 -17.00 4.15 37.42
N HIS A 232 -16.65 5.43 37.40
CA HIS A 232 -16.93 6.37 36.32
C HIS A 232 -15.66 6.64 35.51
N PHE A 233 -15.71 6.35 34.21
CA PHE A 233 -14.77 6.90 33.25
C PHE A 233 -15.35 8.21 32.70
N ASN A 234 -15.03 9.33 33.36
CA ASN A 234 -15.59 10.66 33.10
C ASN A 234 -14.43 11.65 32.82
N PRO A 235 -13.86 11.61 31.62
CA PRO A 235 -12.73 12.45 31.28
C PRO A 235 -13.13 13.93 31.28
N ASN A 236 -12.27 14.79 31.83
CA ASN A 236 -12.46 16.24 31.85
C ASN A 236 -11.87 16.95 30.63
N THR A 237 -11.43 16.20 29.63
CA THR A 237 -10.82 16.69 28.39
C THR A 237 -11.57 16.17 27.17
N THR A 238 -11.42 16.86 26.04
CA THR A 238 -12.12 16.56 24.78
C THR A 238 -11.29 15.74 23.79
N PHE A 239 -10.20 15.12 24.24
CA PHE A 239 -9.36 14.29 23.37
C PHE A 239 -10.10 13.01 22.92
N THR A 240 -9.76 12.53 21.73
CA THR A 240 -10.27 11.28 21.16
C THR A 240 -9.32 10.13 21.48
N SER A 241 -9.49 9.52 22.64
CA SER A 241 -8.72 8.35 23.11
C SER A 241 -9.67 7.30 23.72
N SER A 242 -9.13 6.24 24.33
CA SER A 242 -9.94 5.16 24.94
C SER A 242 -9.84 5.14 26.45
N ASN A 243 -10.98 5.19 27.12
CA ASN A 243 -11.07 4.95 28.56
C ASN A 243 -11.27 3.47 28.83
N THR A 244 -10.40 2.88 29.65
CA THR A 244 -10.22 1.43 29.64
C THR A 244 -10.34 0.81 31.02
N LEU A 245 -11.25 -0.16 31.16
CA LEU A 245 -11.29 -1.12 32.24
C LEU A 245 -10.53 -2.39 31.84
N ILE A 246 -9.61 -2.84 32.69
CA ILE A 246 -8.87 -4.09 32.53
C ILE A 246 -9.05 -4.93 33.79
N GLY A 247 -9.82 -6.02 33.66
CA GLY A 247 -10.07 -6.97 34.74
C GLY A 247 -9.24 -8.25 34.62
N ARG A 248 -9.29 -9.05 35.68
CA ARG A 248 -8.83 -10.45 35.71
C ARG A 248 -10.05 -11.38 35.78
N ALA A 249 -9.97 -12.50 35.08
CA ALA A 249 -11.03 -13.51 35.02
C ALA A 249 -11.63 -13.84 36.39
N GLY A 250 -12.96 -13.84 36.49
CA GLY A 250 -13.73 -14.16 37.69
C GLY A 250 -14.00 -12.98 38.64
N GLN A 251 -13.43 -11.79 38.39
CA GLN A 251 -13.68 -10.62 39.23
C GLN A 251 -15.13 -10.12 39.11
N THR A 252 -15.62 -9.52 40.19
CA THR A 252 -16.95 -8.91 40.26
C THR A 252 -16.81 -7.43 40.53
N PHE A 253 -17.30 -6.62 39.59
CA PHE A 253 -17.53 -5.19 39.74
C PHE A 253 -19.01 -4.97 40.04
N TYR A 254 -19.35 -3.81 40.59
CA TYR A 254 -20.75 -3.43 40.76
C TYR A 254 -21.19 -2.59 39.56
N ASP A 255 -21.21 -1.26 39.66
CA ASP A 255 -21.60 -0.39 38.54
C ASP A 255 -20.38 0.22 37.85
N VAL A 256 -20.41 0.27 36.51
CA VAL A 256 -19.36 0.89 35.68
C VAL A 256 -20.01 1.74 34.58
N SER A 257 -19.60 2.99 34.46
CA SER A 257 -20.07 3.89 33.40
C SER A 257 -18.93 4.49 32.60
N PHE A 258 -19.06 4.47 31.27
CA PHE A 258 -18.18 5.18 30.35
C PHE A 258 -18.91 6.43 29.87
N GLU A 259 -18.53 7.58 30.45
CA GLU A 259 -19.30 8.83 30.37
C GLU A 259 -18.69 9.88 29.44
N GLY A 260 -17.49 9.61 28.91
CA GLY A 260 -16.81 10.53 28.00
C GLY A 260 -17.61 10.78 26.72
N THR A 261 -17.70 12.05 26.30
CA THR A 261 -18.48 12.45 25.12
C THR A 261 -17.73 12.26 23.81
N THR A 262 -16.39 12.21 23.86
CA THR A 262 -15.49 12.05 22.71
C THR A 262 -14.62 10.80 22.79
N THR A 263 -14.45 10.21 23.98
CA THR A 263 -13.62 9.02 24.19
C THR A 263 -14.40 7.74 23.93
N VAL A 264 -13.69 6.70 23.48
CA VAL A 264 -14.26 5.35 23.31
C VAL A 264 -14.17 4.63 24.66
N GLY A 265 -15.28 4.11 25.16
CA GLY A 265 -15.26 3.26 26.35
C GLY A 265 -14.77 1.86 26.01
N ALA A 266 -13.99 1.22 26.88
CA ALA A 266 -13.49 -0.12 26.63
C ALA A 266 -13.47 -1.00 27.88
N ILE A 267 -14.04 -2.20 27.76
CA ILE A 267 -13.66 -3.36 28.57
C ILE A 267 -12.62 -4.10 27.73
N ALA A 268 -11.33 -3.76 27.89
CA ALA A 268 -10.28 -4.21 26.96
C ALA A 268 -9.84 -5.66 27.20
N VAL A 269 -9.91 -6.14 28.44
CA VAL A 269 -9.66 -7.54 28.81
C VAL A 269 -10.83 -8.01 29.64
N GLY A 270 -11.69 -8.84 29.04
CA GLY A 270 -12.75 -9.54 29.74
C GLY A 270 -12.27 -10.84 30.38
N GLY A 271 -13.21 -11.57 30.98
CA GLY A 271 -12.93 -12.85 31.61
C GLY A 271 -12.75 -13.98 30.61
N THR A 272 -12.71 -15.19 31.13
CA THR A 272 -12.71 -16.43 30.31
C THR A 272 -14.08 -17.11 30.38
N ALA A 273 -14.35 -18.06 29.49
CA ALA A 273 -15.61 -18.82 29.54
C ALA A 273 -15.88 -19.48 30.92
N ALA A 274 -14.82 -19.93 31.61
CA ALA A 274 -14.92 -20.55 32.93
C ALA A 274 -14.97 -19.54 34.09
N ALA A 275 -14.52 -18.31 33.86
CA ALA A 275 -14.41 -17.26 34.86
C ALA A 275 -14.65 -15.89 34.19
N PRO A 276 -15.91 -15.56 33.86
CA PRO A 276 -16.25 -14.27 33.27
C PRO A 276 -16.02 -13.13 34.27
N LEU A 277 -15.91 -11.89 33.76
CA LEU A 277 -16.09 -10.71 34.63
C LEU A 277 -17.57 -10.55 34.93
N ASN A 278 -17.90 -10.13 36.15
CA ASN A 278 -19.29 -9.97 36.58
C ASN A 278 -19.54 -8.50 36.90
N PHE A 279 -20.71 -8.00 36.48
CA PHE A 279 -21.14 -6.63 36.66
C PHE A 279 -22.59 -6.60 37.12
N HIS A 280 -22.93 -5.61 37.95
CA HIS A 280 -24.31 -5.21 38.14
C HIS A 280 -24.74 -4.39 36.92
N ASN A 281 -24.42 -3.10 36.82
CA ASN A 281 -24.73 -2.29 35.65
C ASN A 281 -23.48 -1.88 34.87
N VAL A 282 -23.55 -1.95 33.54
CA VAL A 282 -22.57 -1.30 32.66
C VAL A 282 -23.28 -0.39 31.67
N GLU A 283 -22.85 0.87 31.63
CA GLU A 283 -23.39 1.89 30.73
C GLU A 283 -22.29 2.48 29.85
N PHE A 284 -22.53 2.56 28.54
CA PHE A 284 -21.70 3.30 27.61
C PHE A 284 -22.48 4.50 27.05
N LYS A 285 -22.05 5.72 27.35
CA LYS A 285 -22.67 6.98 26.86
C LYS A 285 -22.12 7.42 25.49
N ASN A 286 -21.05 6.78 25.02
CA ASN A 286 -20.45 6.99 23.70
C ASN A 286 -20.06 5.63 23.07
N ASN A 287 -19.36 5.65 21.94
CA ASN A 287 -18.85 4.44 21.27
C ASN A 287 -18.10 3.53 22.24
N GLY A 288 -18.16 2.21 22.03
CA GLY A 288 -17.61 1.26 22.98
C GLY A 288 -17.02 -0.01 22.38
N ARG A 289 -16.12 -0.64 23.13
CA ARG A 289 -15.56 -1.96 22.84
C ARG A 289 -15.70 -2.88 24.03
N ILE A 290 -16.16 -4.11 23.81
CA ILE A 290 -16.31 -5.13 24.86
C ILE A 290 -15.54 -6.39 24.45
N SER A 291 -14.50 -6.71 25.22
CA SER A 291 -13.67 -7.90 25.01
C SER A 291 -13.94 -8.98 26.06
N GLY A 292 -13.55 -10.22 25.73
CA GLY A 292 -13.60 -11.38 26.62
C GLY A 292 -15.03 -11.78 27.06
N TYR A 293 -15.11 -12.65 28.06
CA TYR A 293 -16.37 -13.17 28.58
C TYR A 293 -16.85 -12.34 29.77
N ASN A 294 -18.09 -11.85 29.71
CA ASN A 294 -18.65 -10.97 30.72
C ASN A 294 -20.10 -11.36 31.05
N ASN A 295 -20.47 -11.13 32.31
CA ASN A 295 -21.81 -11.30 32.85
C ASN A 295 -22.32 -9.93 33.31
N PHE A 296 -23.38 -9.44 32.69
CA PHE A 296 -24.02 -8.18 33.03
C PHE A 296 -25.38 -8.47 33.65
N ASN A 297 -25.70 -7.87 34.82
CA ASN A 297 -27.10 -7.77 35.20
C ASN A 297 -27.83 -6.84 34.22
N GLN A 298 -27.26 -5.67 33.95
CA GLN A 298 -27.74 -4.75 32.92
C GLN A 298 -26.59 -4.25 32.03
N LEU A 299 -26.85 -4.21 30.72
CA LEU A 299 -25.97 -3.57 29.74
C LEU A 299 -26.76 -2.50 28.97
N LEU A 300 -26.30 -1.25 29.06
CA LEU A 300 -26.92 -0.08 28.47
C LEU A 300 -25.97 0.56 27.46
N LEU A 301 -26.41 0.63 26.20
CA LEU A 301 -25.66 1.21 25.10
C LEU A 301 -26.41 2.44 24.55
N ALA A 302 -25.69 3.55 24.39
CA ALA A 302 -26.25 4.81 23.92
C ALA A 302 -26.71 4.74 22.44
N PRO A 303 -27.76 5.48 22.07
CA PRO A 303 -28.27 5.53 20.70
C PRO A 303 -27.29 6.21 19.74
N VAL A 304 -27.36 5.87 18.46
CA VAL A 304 -26.52 6.46 17.38
C VAL A 304 -25.00 6.31 17.66
N LYS A 305 -24.60 5.22 18.33
CA LYS A 305 -23.19 4.90 18.64
C LYS A 305 -22.77 3.56 18.04
N ASN A 306 -21.47 3.35 17.97
CA ASN A 306 -20.86 2.16 17.39
C ASN A 306 -20.24 1.30 18.50
N TYR A 307 -20.59 0.01 18.51
CA TYR A 307 -20.13 -0.95 19.49
C TYR A 307 -19.52 -2.19 18.83
N GLU A 308 -18.31 -2.53 19.25
CA GLU A 308 -17.59 -3.71 18.78
C GLU A 308 -17.46 -4.74 19.92
N ILE A 309 -17.83 -5.99 19.64
CA ILE A 309 -17.79 -7.10 20.59
C ILE A 309 -16.77 -8.14 20.14
N ALA A 310 -15.86 -8.56 21.03
CA ALA A 310 -14.84 -9.54 20.68
C ALA A 310 -15.44 -10.83 20.09
N SER A 311 -14.94 -11.26 18.94
CA SER A 311 -15.38 -12.48 18.26
C SER A 311 -15.18 -13.71 19.13
N ASN A 312 -16.05 -14.72 18.97
CA ASN A 312 -16.05 -15.96 19.77
C ASN A 312 -16.15 -15.77 21.30
N SER A 313 -16.56 -14.59 21.78
CA SER A 313 -16.86 -14.36 23.20
C SER A 313 -18.37 -14.47 23.48
N THR A 314 -18.72 -14.69 24.75
CA THR A 314 -20.12 -14.65 25.22
C THR A 314 -20.31 -13.53 26.22
N GLN A 315 -21.31 -12.68 25.96
CA GLN A 315 -21.83 -11.66 26.84
C GLN A 315 -23.14 -12.18 27.44
N GLN A 316 -23.13 -12.54 28.72
CA GLN A 316 -24.33 -13.02 29.41
C GLN A 316 -25.11 -11.82 29.96
N ILE A 317 -26.40 -11.76 29.66
CA ILE A 317 -27.35 -10.74 30.13
C ILE A 317 -28.31 -11.40 31.11
N ASN A 318 -28.30 -11.00 32.37
CA ASN A 318 -29.16 -11.61 33.39
C ASN A 318 -30.52 -10.92 33.53
N ASN A 319 -30.61 -9.60 33.29
CA ASN A 319 -31.86 -8.84 33.45
C ASN A 319 -32.19 -7.96 32.24
N LEU A 320 -31.31 -7.03 31.82
CA LEU A 320 -31.62 -6.07 30.74
C LEU A 320 -30.46 -5.89 29.77
N PHE A 321 -30.75 -5.98 28.47
CA PHE A 321 -29.90 -5.42 27.42
C PHE A 321 -30.69 -4.34 26.69
N SER A 322 -30.22 -3.10 26.73
CA SER A 322 -30.86 -1.96 26.08
C SER A 322 -29.92 -1.31 25.08
N PHE A 323 -30.32 -1.32 23.81
CA PHE A 323 -29.63 -0.63 22.73
C PHE A 323 -30.63 -0.19 21.67
N SER A 324 -31.23 0.98 21.89
CA SER A 324 -32.34 1.47 21.05
C SER A 324 -32.07 2.87 20.55
N THR A 325 -31.98 3.02 19.24
CA THR A 325 -31.93 4.32 18.56
C THR A 325 -33.35 4.77 18.21
N PRO A 326 -33.80 5.95 18.68
CA PRO A 326 -35.09 6.49 18.29
C PRO A 326 -35.20 6.64 16.77
N SER A 327 -36.39 6.45 16.23
CA SER A 327 -36.67 6.65 14.81
C SER A 327 -36.16 8.02 14.35
N CYS A 328 -35.57 8.05 13.15
CA CYS A 328 -35.13 9.26 12.45
C CYS A 328 -33.86 9.93 12.99
N LEU A 329 -33.33 9.55 14.16
CA LEU A 329 -32.09 10.12 14.71
C LEU A 329 -30.79 9.52 14.12
N GLY A 330 -30.90 8.67 13.09
CA GLY A 330 -29.79 7.92 12.51
C GLY A 330 -29.80 6.46 12.96
N TRP A 331 -28.65 5.80 12.82
CA TRP A 331 -28.50 4.37 13.07
C TRP A 331 -27.30 4.12 13.96
N ALA A 332 -27.45 3.16 14.87
CA ALA A 332 -26.36 2.66 15.68
C ALA A 332 -25.81 1.35 15.09
N SER A 333 -24.59 0.97 15.44
CA SER A 333 -24.00 -0.29 14.95
C SER A 333 -23.55 -1.21 16.08
N LEU A 334 -23.76 -2.51 15.88
CA LEU A 334 -23.25 -3.59 16.73
C LEU A 334 -22.61 -4.65 15.86
N SER A 335 -21.29 -4.81 15.97
CA SER A 335 -20.54 -5.78 15.18
C SER A 335 -19.60 -6.61 16.02
N SER A 336 -19.27 -7.81 15.52
CA SER A 336 -18.12 -8.52 16.07
C SER A 336 -16.80 -7.87 15.65
N SER A 337 -15.75 -8.04 16.45
CA SER A 337 -14.38 -7.61 16.15
C SER A 337 -13.71 -8.40 15.00
N THR A 338 -14.37 -9.43 14.46
CA THR A 338 -13.84 -10.23 13.35
C THR A 338 -14.97 -10.60 12.40
N SER A 339 -14.91 -10.07 11.18
CA SER A 339 -15.92 -10.35 10.15
C SER A 339 -16.06 -11.86 9.89
N GLY A 340 -17.31 -12.33 9.79
CA GLY A 340 -17.65 -13.73 9.58
C GLY A 340 -17.57 -14.61 10.83
N THR A 341 -17.10 -14.09 11.97
CA THR A 341 -17.02 -14.84 13.23
C THR A 341 -17.87 -14.19 14.31
N ALA A 342 -19.00 -14.82 14.66
CA ALA A 342 -19.96 -14.18 15.54
C ALA A 342 -19.50 -14.05 17.01
N ALA A 343 -19.82 -12.90 17.62
CA ALA A 343 -19.90 -12.76 19.08
C ALA A 343 -21.27 -13.23 19.59
N ARG A 344 -21.39 -13.65 20.85
CA ARG A 344 -22.62 -14.25 21.40
C ARG A 344 -23.21 -13.41 22.52
N PHE A 345 -24.51 -13.12 22.47
CA PHE A 345 -25.29 -12.64 23.60
C PHE A 345 -26.15 -13.79 24.14
N SER A 346 -26.01 -14.11 25.42
CA SER A 346 -26.76 -15.18 26.09
C SER A 346 -27.69 -14.61 27.13
N ALA A 347 -28.97 -14.97 27.11
CA ALA A 347 -29.93 -14.44 28.07
C ALA A 347 -31.02 -15.47 28.48
N PRO A 348 -31.41 -15.54 29.77
CA PRO A 348 -32.52 -16.37 30.22
C PRO A 348 -33.87 -15.81 29.76
N SER A 349 -34.94 -16.62 29.77
CA SER A 349 -36.27 -16.19 29.31
C SER A 349 -36.89 -15.02 30.09
N THR A 350 -36.38 -14.73 31.28
CA THR A 350 -36.81 -13.60 32.12
C THR A 350 -36.11 -12.28 31.77
N ALA A 351 -35.01 -12.32 31.02
CA ALA A 351 -34.27 -11.12 30.66
C ALA A 351 -34.99 -10.36 29.53
N VAL A 352 -34.95 -9.03 29.61
CA VAL A 352 -35.51 -8.11 28.62
C VAL A 352 -34.42 -7.72 27.64
N ILE A 353 -34.66 -8.00 26.36
CA ILE A 353 -33.79 -7.60 25.25
C ILE A 353 -34.51 -6.49 24.48
N ASN A 354 -34.06 -5.25 24.64
CA ASN A 354 -34.64 -4.08 23.99
C ASN A 354 -33.66 -3.48 22.96
N VAL A 355 -33.75 -3.99 21.74
CA VAL A 355 -32.88 -3.57 20.63
C VAL A 355 -33.72 -3.00 19.49
N SER A 356 -33.38 -1.78 19.06
CA SER A 356 -34.06 -1.12 17.95
C SER A 356 -33.20 -0.08 17.24
N GLY A 357 -33.35 0.12 15.92
CA GLY A 357 -32.57 1.12 15.18
C GLY A 357 -31.08 0.77 15.09
N VAL A 358 -30.76 -0.52 15.00
CA VAL A 358 -29.38 -1.04 15.01
C VAL A 358 -29.06 -1.75 13.71
N VAL A 359 -27.92 -1.42 13.12
CA VAL A 359 -27.30 -2.22 12.06
C VAL A 359 -26.40 -3.25 12.72
N MET A 360 -26.75 -4.52 12.59
CA MET A 360 -26.12 -5.61 13.32
C MET A 360 -25.36 -6.52 12.37
N GLN A 361 -24.15 -6.94 12.73
CA GLN A 361 -23.32 -7.85 11.93
C GLN A 361 -22.54 -8.83 12.81
N ASP A 362 -22.55 -10.12 12.47
CA ASP A 362 -21.78 -11.14 13.20
C ASP A 362 -22.16 -11.22 14.70
N ILE A 363 -23.45 -11.11 15.06
CA ILE A 363 -23.91 -11.20 16.45
C ILE A 363 -24.93 -12.33 16.60
N SER A 364 -24.64 -13.31 17.45
CA SER A 364 -25.56 -14.40 17.74
C SER A 364 -26.32 -14.20 19.05
N GLY A 365 -27.65 -14.34 19.02
CA GLY A 365 -28.51 -14.39 20.20
C GLY A 365 -28.77 -15.84 20.61
N ILE A 366 -28.46 -16.21 21.85
CA ILE A 366 -28.63 -17.57 22.39
C ILE A 366 -29.29 -17.55 23.78
N GLY A 367 -29.83 -18.69 24.20
CA GLY A 367 -30.52 -18.82 25.49
C GLY A 367 -32.04 -18.87 25.35
N GLY A 368 -32.74 -18.48 26.41
CA GLY A 368 -34.22 -18.55 26.49
C GLY A 368 -34.94 -17.22 26.23
N ALA A 369 -34.22 -16.10 26.12
CA ALA A 369 -34.81 -14.79 25.87
C ALA A 369 -35.29 -14.63 24.42
N SER A 370 -36.18 -13.66 24.19
CA SER A 370 -36.59 -13.25 22.85
C SER A 370 -35.63 -12.21 22.28
N PHE A 371 -34.75 -12.62 21.36
CA PHE A 371 -33.82 -11.73 20.65
C PHE A 371 -34.48 -11.10 19.42
N MET A 372 -35.26 -10.05 19.65
CA MET A 372 -35.93 -9.29 18.59
C MET A 372 -35.28 -7.92 18.41
N ALA A 373 -34.82 -7.64 17.19
CA ALA A 373 -34.23 -6.36 16.82
C ALA A 373 -35.22 -5.58 15.95
N ASN A 374 -36.07 -4.77 16.59
CA ASN A 374 -37.11 -3.99 15.89
C ASN A 374 -36.50 -2.87 15.07
N ASN A 375 -37.08 -2.50 13.92
CA ASN A 375 -36.56 -1.39 13.10
C ASN A 375 -35.02 -1.45 12.92
N SER A 376 -34.48 -2.64 12.71
CA SER A 376 -33.05 -2.94 12.71
C SER A 376 -32.67 -3.69 11.45
N VAL A 377 -31.39 -3.67 11.11
CA VAL A 377 -30.90 -4.21 9.85
C VAL A 377 -29.98 -5.39 10.12
N ASN A 378 -30.29 -6.50 9.46
CA ASN A 378 -29.47 -7.69 9.47
C ASN A 378 -28.36 -7.56 8.41
N ASN A 379 -27.19 -7.08 8.82
CA ASN A 379 -26.02 -6.93 7.95
C ASN A 379 -25.17 -8.21 7.86
N GLY A 380 -25.79 -9.38 8.14
CA GLY A 380 -25.19 -10.71 7.97
C GLY A 380 -24.75 -11.40 9.26
N ASN A 381 -24.82 -12.75 9.24
CA ASN A 381 -24.36 -13.66 10.30
C ASN A 381 -24.94 -13.42 11.72
N ASN A 382 -26.19 -12.96 11.81
CA ASN A 382 -26.84 -12.64 13.09
C ASN A 382 -27.73 -13.78 13.64
N THR A 383 -27.19 -14.99 13.76
CA THR A 383 -27.97 -16.19 14.10
C THR A 383 -28.69 -16.06 15.46
N GLY A 384 -29.99 -16.38 15.49
CA GLY A 384 -30.82 -16.34 16.70
C GLY A 384 -31.52 -14.99 16.95
N TRP A 385 -31.18 -13.96 16.18
CA TRP A 385 -31.93 -12.70 16.15
C TRP A 385 -33.06 -12.74 15.13
N VAL A 386 -34.18 -12.13 15.47
CA VAL A 386 -35.31 -11.89 14.58
C VAL A 386 -35.32 -10.41 14.19
N PHE A 387 -35.33 -10.15 12.88
CA PHE A 387 -35.44 -8.81 12.29
C PHE A 387 -36.79 -8.70 11.59
N PRO A 388 -37.80 -8.03 12.19
CA PRO A 388 -39.07 -7.83 11.54
C PRO A 388 -38.91 -7.06 10.22
N PRO A 389 -39.65 -7.42 9.15
CA PRO A 389 -39.62 -6.68 7.89
C PRO A 389 -40.00 -5.21 8.11
N SER A 390 -39.28 -4.29 7.47
CA SER A 390 -39.65 -2.89 7.37
C SER A 390 -39.80 -2.49 5.91
N SER A 391 -40.78 -1.62 5.62
CA SER A 391 -40.98 -1.09 4.26
C SER A 391 -40.05 0.10 4.01
N GLY A 392 -39.28 0.02 2.92
CA GLY A 392 -38.50 1.15 2.42
C GLY A 392 -39.36 2.32 1.95
N GLN A 393 -38.81 3.53 2.00
CA GLN A 393 -39.46 4.75 1.53
C GLN A 393 -38.64 5.40 0.40
N SER A 394 -39.26 6.35 -0.30
CA SER A 394 -38.57 7.23 -1.26
C SER A 394 -38.34 8.59 -0.62
N LEU A 395 -37.07 9.00 -0.52
CA LEU A 395 -36.65 10.24 0.09
C LEU A 395 -35.95 11.13 -0.93
N TYR A 396 -36.26 12.42 -0.87
CA TYR A 396 -35.77 13.42 -1.81
C TYR A 396 -34.91 14.43 -1.05
N TRP A 397 -33.72 14.69 -1.58
CA TRP A 397 -32.87 15.76 -1.08
C TRP A 397 -33.47 17.11 -1.41
N VAL A 398 -33.46 18.05 -0.47
CA VAL A 398 -33.98 19.42 -0.64
C VAL A 398 -33.06 20.46 0.04
N GLY A 399 -33.13 21.72 -0.40
CA GLY A 399 -32.45 22.85 0.26
C GLY A 399 -31.02 23.16 -0.22
N GLY A 400 -30.49 22.48 -1.23
CA GLY A 400 -29.16 22.75 -1.79
C GLY A 400 -28.03 22.15 -0.94
N ASN A 401 -27.03 22.94 -0.53
CA ASN A 401 -25.94 22.44 0.32
C ASN A 401 -26.49 21.87 1.63
N GLY A 402 -25.90 20.78 2.11
CA GLY A 402 -26.32 20.23 3.39
C GLY A 402 -25.54 19.01 3.85
N ASN A 403 -25.83 18.60 5.07
CA ASN A 403 -25.30 17.39 5.67
C ASN A 403 -26.28 16.23 5.41
N TRP A 404 -25.80 15.11 4.85
CA TRP A 404 -26.58 13.88 4.63
C TRP A 404 -27.32 13.45 5.91
N ASN A 405 -26.69 13.63 7.06
CA ASN A 405 -27.23 13.20 8.35
C ASN A 405 -28.15 14.25 9.00
N ASP A 406 -28.52 15.32 8.30
CA ASP A 406 -29.47 16.33 8.77
C ASP A 406 -30.87 16.11 8.16
N GLN A 407 -31.85 15.92 9.03
CA GLN A 407 -33.26 15.69 8.66
C GLN A 407 -33.86 16.84 7.83
N THR A 408 -33.37 18.07 8.02
CA THR A 408 -33.91 19.25 7.33
C THR A 408 -33.65 19.24 5.82
N HIS A 409 -32.80 18.32 5.33
CA HIS A 409 -32.54 18.12 3.91
C HIS A 409 -33.29 16.94 3.29
N TRP A 410 -34.09 16.19 4.06
CA TRP A 410 -34.85 15.06 3.54
C TRP A 410 -36.35 15.34 3.52
N SER A 411 -36.98 15.04 2.38
CA SER A 411 -38.43 15.15 2.15
C SER A 411 -39.01 13.85 1.57
N GLN A 412 -40.29 13.59 1.79
CA GLN A 412 -41.00 12.46 1.15
C GLN A 412 -41.49 12.80 -0.27
N THR A 413 -41.36 14.06 -0.69
CA THR A 413 -41.80 14.52 -2.01
C THR A 413 -40.73 15.40 -2.63
N THR A 414 -40.53 15.29 -3.95
CA THR A 414 -39.64 16.16 -4.72
C THR A 414 -39.94 17.65 -4.46
N GLY A 415 -38.92 18.44 -4.11
CA GLY A 415 -39.05 19.87 -3.78
C GLY A 415 -39.90 20.21 -2.55
N GLY A 416 -40.29 19.22 -1.76
CA GLY A 416 -41.13 19.41 -0.57
C GLY A 416 -40.40 20.08 0.60
N ALA A 417 -41.13 20.28 1.70
CA ALA A 417 -40.50 20.71 2.94
C ALA A 417 -39.56 19.60 3.47
N GLY A 418 -38.38 20.01 3.90
CA GLY A 418 -37.46 19.13 4.63
C GLY A 418 -37.92 18.91 6.08
N GLY A 419 -37.25 17.99 6.78
CA GLY A 419 -37.57 17.60 8.15
C GLY A 419 -38.01 16.14 8.29
N TYR A 420 -37.80 15.32 7.24
CA TYR A 420 -38.05 13.89 7.31
C TYR A 420 -36.82 13.12 7.82
N CYS A 421 -37.01 11.83 8.08
CA CYS A 421 -35.98 10.96 8.63
C CYS A 421 -34.78 10.82 7.68
N VAL A 422 -33.58 10.77 8.27
CA VAL A 422 -32.35 10.44 7.53
C VAL A 422 -32.50 9.03 6.92
N PRO A 423 -32.12 8.82 5.65
CA PRO A 423 -32.28 7.53 4.97
C PRO A 423 -31.66 6.36 5.72
N GLY A 424 -32.38 5.24 5.74
CA GLY A 424 -31.92 3.95 6.22
C GLY A 424 -31.66 2.95 5.10
N PRO A 425 -31.22 1.72 5.45
CA PRO A 425 -30.85 0.68 4.48
C PRO A 425 -31.94 0.23 3.50
N ASN A 426 -33.21 0.50 3.81
CA ASN A 426 -34.34 0.14 2.95
C ASN A 426 -34.86 1.35 2.15
N ASP A 427 -34.36 2.56 2.40
CA ASP A 427 -34.87 3.78 1.77
C ASP A 427 -34.12 4.09 0.47
N ASN A 428 -34.86 4.41 -0.58
CA ASN A 428 -34.33 4.93 -1.83
C ASN A 428 -34.20 6.44 -1.73
N VAL A 429 -33.09 6.99 -2.22
CA VAL A 429 -32.87 8.43 -2.22
C VAL A 429 -32.72 8.99 -3.63
N TYR A 430 -33.22 10.21 -3.80
CA TYR A 430 -33.25 10.92 -5.06
C TYR A 430 -32.71 12.34 -4.89
N PHE A 431 -31.76 12.68 -5.75
CA PHE A 431 -31.24 14.03 -5.93
C PHE A 431 -31.64 14.49 -7.33
N ASP A 432 -32.65 15.37 -7.40
CA ASP A 432 -33.36 15.70 -8.61
C ASP A 432 -33.35 17.21 -8.93
N VAL A 433 -34.14 17.62 -9.92
CA VAL A 433 -34.25 19.02 -10.36
C VAL A 433 -34.68 19.98 -9.24
N ASN A 434 -35.41 19.47 -8.24
CA ASN A 434 -35.93 20.24 -7.11
C ASN A 434 -35.09 20.09 -5.84
N SER A 435 -33.90 19.50 -5.93
CA SER A 435 -32.99 19.39 -4.79
C SER A 435 -32.39 20.72 -4.30
N GLY A 436 -32.67 21.82 -4.99
CA GLY A 436 -32.29 23.18 -4.58
C GLY A 436 -30.83 23.53 -4.87
N PHE A 437 -30.14 22.72 -5.68
CA PHE A 437 -28.74 22.96 -6.02
C PHE A 437 -28.57 24.17 -6.94
N THR A 438 -27.68 25.09 -6.56
CA THR A 438 -27.27 26.24 -7.37
C THR A 438 -25.74 26.35 -7.39
N VAL A 439 -25.18 27.24 -8.22
CA VAL A 439 -23.72 27.45 -8.26
C VAL A 439 -23.23 27.97 -6.90
N GLY A 440 -22.32 27.23 -6.26
CA GLY A 440 -21.84 27.50 -4.90
C GLY A 440 -22.74 26.94 -3.78
N ASN A 441 -23.89 26.35 -4.15
CA ASN A 441 -24.84 25.70 -3.26
C ASN A 441 -25.22 24.28 -3.75
N ASN A 442 -24.22 23.45 -4.08
CA ASN A 442 -24.37 22.11 -4.61
C ASN A 442 -23.58 20.98 -3.89
N THR A 443 -23.14 21.17 -2.66
CA THR A 443 -22.35 20.23 -1.87
C THR A 443 -23.19 19.45 -0.85
N VAL A 444 -23.15 18.13 -0.96
CA VAL A 444 -23.70 17.19 0.02
C VAL A 444 -22.52 16.64 0.84
N THR A 445 -22.58 16.79 2.16
CA THR A 445 -21.53 16.32 3.08
C THR A 445 -22.03 15.12 3.89
N LEU A 446 -21.32 14.01 3.84
CA LEU A 446 -21.51 12.88 4.73
C LEU A 446 -20.73 13.14 6.04
N ALA A 447 -21.42 13.43 7.15
CA ALA A 447 -20.77 13.74 8.43
C ALA A 447 -20.74 12.57 9.42
N ALA A 448 -21.52 11.53 9.17
CA ALA A 448 -21.54 10.26 9.89
C ALA A 448 -21.83 9.12 8.89
N THR A 449 -21.82 7.87 9.34
CA THR A 449 -22.14 6.71 8.47
C THR A 449 -23.48 6.90 7.76
N GLY A 450 -23.47 6.74 6.44
CA GLY A 450 -24.64 6.84 5.57
C GLY A 450 -25.20 5.46 5.24
N TYR A 451 -26.52 5.39 5.11
CA TYR A 451 -27.25 4.20 4.73
C TYR A 451 -28.26 4.56 3.65
N VAL A 452 -28.39 3.68 2.66
CA VAL A 452 -29.32 3.85 1.55
C VAL A 452 -29.56 2.50 0.89
N HIS A 453 -30.76 2.28 0.38
CA HIS A 453 -31.04 1.19 -0.53
C HIS A 453 -30.56 1.56 -1.95
N ASN A 454 -31.39 2.20 -2.78
CA ASN A 454 -30.94 2.76 -4.06
C ASN A 454 -30.55 4.23 -3.92
N ILE A 455 -29.42 4.62 -4.51
CA ILE A 455 -28.96 6.02 -4.55
C ILE A 455 -29.00 6.55 -5.98
N THR A 456 -29.79 7.60 -6.21
CA THR A 456 -29.98 8.15 -7.54
C THR A 456 -29.73 9.65 -7.56
N PHE A 457 -28.66 10.06 -8.22
CA PHE A 457 -28.41 11.44 -8.64
C PHE A 457 -28.82 11.58 -10.10
N SER A 458 -30.01 12.10 -10.33
CA SER A 458 -30.55 12.21 -11.68
C SER A 458 -31.36 13.49 -11.83
N GLY A 459 -30.94 14.36 -12.75
CA GLY A 459 -31.75 15.47 -13.21
C GLY A 459 -31.63 16.77 -12.41
N SER A 460 -30.64 16.92 -11.52
CA SER A 460 -30.35 18.24 -10.97
C SER A 460 -29.76 19.17 -12.03
N ALA A 461 -30.13 20.45 -12.02
CA ALA A 461 -29.62 21.42 -12.99
C ALA A 461 -28.11 21.69 -12.83
N ILE A 462 -27.63 21.66 -11.59
CA ILE A 462 -26.21 21.77 -11.22
C ILE A 462 -25.78 20.42 -10.65
N ALA A 463 -24.77 19.80 -11.24
CA ALA A 463 -24.22 18.54 -10.74
C ALA A 463 -23.68 18.74 -9.31
N PRO A 464 -24.11 17.92 -8.34
CA PRO A 464 -23.69 18.10 -6.96
C PRO A 464 -22.28 17.56 -6.70
N THR A 465 -21.69 18.02 -5.61
CA THR A 465 -20.43 17.51 -5.07
C THR A 465 -20.75 16.65 -3.85
N PHE A 466 -20.27 15.41 -3.79
CA PHE A 466 -20.52 14.51 -2.65
C PHE A 466 -19.21 14.20 -1.92
N ILE A 467 -19.10 14.70 -0.69
CA ILE A 467 -17.88 14.67 0.13
C ILE A 467 -18.15 14.12 1.53
N GLU A 468 -17.09 13.87 2.29
CA GLU A 468 -17.15 13.45 3.69
C GLU A 468 -16.55 14.50 4.64
N SER A 469 -16.98 14.48 5.91
CA SER A 469 -16.34 15.17 7.02
C SER A 469 -15.69 14.15 7.95
N GLY A 470 -14.36 14.14 8.01
CA GLY A 470 -13.62 13.02 8.58
C GLY A 470 -13.69 11.77 7.68
N SER A 471 -13.18 10.63 8.15
CA SER A 471 -13.30 9.38 7.41
C SER A 471 -14.67 8.75 7.66
N GLN A 472 -15.46 8.61 6.61
CA GLN A 472 -16.85 8.14 6.70
C GLN A 472 -17.08 6.90 5.84
N THR A 473 -18.27 6.32 6.02
CA THR A 473 -18.71 5.12 5.30
C THR A 473 -20.10 5.32 4.72
N LEU A 474 -20.27 4.99 3.45
CA LEU A 474 -21.57 4.93 2.78
C LEU A 474 -21.94 3.47 2.51
N ASN A 475 -23.10 3.04 2.99
CA ASN A 475 -23.61 1.68 2.77
C ASN A 475 -24.78 1.73 1.79
N ILE A 476 -24.59 1.16 0.61
CA ILE A 476 -25.56 1.04 -0.47
C ILE A 476 -26.07 -0.41 -0.48
N TYR A 477 -27.34 -0.61 -0.17
CA TYR A 477 -27.99 -1.92 -0.13
C TYR A 477 -28.68 -2.28 -1.46
N GLY A 478 -28.75 -1.35 -2.41
CA GLY A 478 -29.32 -1.52 -3.75
C GLY A 478 -28.36 -1.05 -4.84
N SER A 479 -28.91 -0.45 -5.89
CA SER A 479 -28.20 0.06 -7.07
C SER A 479 -27.81 1.53 -6.92
N SER A 480 -26.87 1.98 -7.75
CA SER A 480 -26.45 3.39 -7.80
C SER A 480 -26.55 3.97 -9.22
N GLU A 481 -27.03 5.21 -9.30
CA GLU A 481 -26.94 6.07 -10.48
C GLU A 481 -26.37 7.43 -10.07
N TRP A 482 -25.26 7.84 -10.67
CA TRP A 482 -24.59 9.11 -10.40
C TRP A 482 -24.87 10.12 -11.52
N GLN A 483 -24.77 11.42 -11.25
CA GLN A 483 -25.03 12.42 -12.28
C GLN A 483 -23.75 12.79 -13.06
N SER A 484 -23.84 12.82 -14.39
CA SER A 484 -22.76 13.34 -15.23
C SER A 484 -22.33 14.75 -14.82
N GLY A 485 -21.02 14.97 -14.73
CA GLY A 485 -20.43 16.25 -14.33
C GLY A 485 -20.24 16.42 -12.82
N MET A 486 -20.65 15.44 -11.99
CA MET A 486 -20.23 15.43 -10.59
C MET A 486 -18.71 15.26 -10.49
N PRO A 487 -18.03 15.97 -9.57
CA PRO A 487 -16.65 15.67 -9.22
C PRO A 487 -16.49 14.25 -8.68
N THR A 488 -15.23 13.79 -8.58
CA THR A 488 -14.89 12.52 -7.93
C THR A 488 -15.46 12.45 -6.51
N ILE A 489 -16.12 11.34 -6.19
CA ILE A 489 -16.69 11.08 -4.87
C ILE A 489 -15.54 10.84 -3.88
N THR A 490 -15.49 11.62 -2.80
CA THR A 490 -14.37 11.58 -1.85
C THR A 490 -14.63 10.75 -0.60
N ILE A 491 -15.67 9.91 -0.59
CA ILE A 491 -16.01 9.07 0.57
C ILE A 491 -14.93 7.99 0.76
N SER A 492 -14.44 7.84 2.00
CA SER A 492 -13.38 6.90 2.37
C SER A 492 -13.77 5.46 2.09
N ASN A 493 -14.99 5.04 2.45
CA ASN A 493 -15.45 3.68 2.22
C ASN A 493 -16.87 3.65 1.64
N ILE A 494 -17.07 2.94 0.53
CA ILE A 494 -18.37 2.70 -0.09
C ILE A 494 -18.62 1.20 -0.14
N TYR A 495 -19.71 0.73 0.47
CA TYR A 495 -20.07 -0.69 0.48
C TYR A 495 -21.31 -0.92 -0.38
N TYR A 496 -21.24 -1.81 -1.36
CA TYR A 496 -22.40 -2.46 -1.95
C TYR A 496 -22.71 -3.69 -1.12
N ARG A 497 -23.60 -3.52 -0.15
CA ARG A 497 -23.93 -4.49 0.90
C ARG A 497 -24.73 -5.66 0.34
N ASN A 498 -24.58 -6.80 0.99
CA ASN A 498 -25.33 -8.01 0.66
C ASN A 498 -26.80 -7.91 1.09
N THR A 499 -27.68 -8.14 0.13
CA THR A 499 -29.13 -8.26 0.29
C THR A 499 -29.70 -9.49 -0.41
N GLY A 500 -28.91 -10.13 -1.29
CA GLY A 500 -29.37 -11.18 -2.19
C GLY A 500 -30.02 -10.64 -3.47
N GLU A 501 -30.06 -9.32 -3.65
CA GLU A 501 -30.65 -8.65 -4.80
C GLU A 501 -29.57 -8.30 -5.82
N ALA A 502 -29.85 -8.52 -7.11
CA ALA A 502 -28.99 -8.06 -8.20
C ALA A 502 -28.91 -6.53 -8.22
N LYS A 503 -27.70 -5.98 -8.38
CA LYS A 503 -27.43 -4.54 -8.33
C LYS A 503 -26.84 -4.06 -9.64
N THR A 504 -27.12 -2.81 -9.96
CA THR A 504 -26.51 -2.12 -11.08
C THR A 504 -25.74 -0.88 -10.63
N ILE A 505 -24.67 -0.56 -11.33
CA ILE A 505 -23.92 0.70 -11.17
C ILE A 505 -23.94 1.44 -12.49
N LYS A 506 -24.44 2.68 -12.45
CA LYS A 506 -24.38 3.64 -13.55
C LYS A 506 -23.59 4.86 -13.09
N SER A 507 -22.33 4.94 -13.51
CA SER A 507 -21.37 5.96 -13.09
C SER A 507 -21.57 7.30 -13.77
N ASN A 508 -22.06 7.34 -15.00
CA ASN A 508 -22.12 8.53 -15.86
C ASN A 508 -20.79 9.33 -15.86
N GLY A 509 -19.65 8.61 -15.88
CA GLY A 509 -18.31 9.19 -15.82
C GLY A 509 -17.82 9.62 -14.44
N VAL A 510 -18.62 9.44 -13.38
CA VAL A 510 -18.25 9.75 -12.00
C VAL A 510 -17.48 8.58 -11.39
N GLY A 511 -16.30 8.88 -10.85
CA GLY A 511 -15.46 7.91 -10.14
C GLY A 511 -15.29 8.22 -8.65
N THR A 512 -14.53 7.37 -7.96
CA THR A 512 -14.17 7.54 -6.54
C THR A 512 -12.71 7.92 -6.35
N VAL A 513 -12.39 8.58 -5.23
CA VAL A 513 -11.02 9.02 -4.91
C VAL A 513 -10.07 7.84 -4.74
N VAL A 514 -8.81 8.00 -5.17
CA VAL A 514 -7.79 6.92 -5.17
C VAL A 514 -7.53 6.31 -3.78
N SER A 515 -7.68 7.09 -2.71
CA SER A 515 -7.55 6.63 -1.32
C SER A 515 -8.78 5.92 -0.79
N GLY A 516 -9.93 6.06 -1.45
CA GLY A 516 -11.20 5.47 -1.03
C GLY A 516 -11.35 4.04 -1.52
N ILE A 517 -11.94 3.19 -0.67
CA ILE A 517 -12.17 1.77 -0.96
C ILE A 517 -13.65 1.54 -1.27
N THR A 518 -13.92 0.89 -2.39
CA THR A 518 -15.25 0.39 -2.73
C THR A 518 -15.29 -1.12 -2.53
N TYR A 519 -16.26 -1.60 -1.77
CA TYR A 519 -16.44 -3.00 -1.43
C TYR A 519 -17.66 -3.56 -2.16
N PHE A 520 -17.48 -4.66 -2.88
CA PHE A 520 -18.55 -5.46 -3.48
C PHE A 520 -18.79 -6.69 -2.62
N GLU A 521 -19.81 -6.63 -1.75
CA GLU A 521 -20.16 -7.69 -0.80
C GLU A 521 -21.43 -8.47 -1.21
N GLU A 522 -22.17 -8.00 -2.22
CA GLU A 522 -23.40 -8.63 -2.71
C GLU A 522 -23.13 -10.05 -3.25
N GLN A 523 -23.87 -11.04 -2.76
CA GLN A 523 -23.67 -12.44 -3.12
C GLN A 523 -24.37 -12.83 -4.43
N ASN A 524 -25.34 -12.05 -4.90
CA ASN A 524 -26.03 -12.28 -6.17
C ASN A 524 -25.21 -11.74 -7.37
N SER A 525 -25.46 -10.50 -7.80
CA SER A 525 -24.69 -9.86 -8.86
C SER A 525 -24.56 -8.34 -8.70
N ILE A 526 -23.46 -7.80 -9.23
CA ILE A 526 -23.25 -6.38 -9.50
C ILE A 526 -22.88 -6.25 -10.98
N ASP A 527 -23.72 -5.55 -11.73
CA ASP A 527 -23.59 -5.36 -13.18
C ASP A 527 -23.33 -3.88 -13.50
N LEU A 528 -22.31 -3.60 -14.30
CA LEU A 528 -22.02 -2.24 -14.78
C LEU A 528 -22.95 -1.89 -15.95
N LEU A 529 -23.47 -0.66 -15.96
CA LEU A 529 -24.31 -0.13 -17.05
C LEU A 529 -23.57 0.86 -17.97
N ASP A 530 -22.37 1.29 -17.57
CA ASP A 530 -21.47 2.17 -18.32
C ASP A 530 -20.02 2.03 -17.81
N ASP A 531 -19.11 2.86 -18.32
CA ASP A 531 -17.72 2.89 -17.90
C ASP A 531 -17.58 3.25 -16.41
N PHE A 532 -16.77 2.48 -15.69
CA PHE A 532 -16.65 2.56 -14.25
C PHE A 532 -15.24 2.98 -13.83
N SER A 533 -15.15 3.99 -12.97
CA SER A 533 -13.89 4.43 -12.39
C SER A 533 -13.93 4.36 -10.87
N VAL A 534 -12.91 3.71 -10.28
CA VAL A 534 -12.85 3.46 -8.84
C VAL A 534 -11.41 3.64 -8.35
N GLY A 535 -11.22 4.22 -7.18
CA GLY A 535 -9.89 4.34 -6.56
C GLY A 535 -9.30 2.96 -6.22
N PHE A 536 -9.90 2.29 -5.25
CA PHE A 536 -9.57 0.91 -4.86
C PHE A 536 -10.85 0.08 -4.87
N LEU A 537 -10.80 -1.12 -5.46
CA LEU A 537 -11.93 -2.04 -5.47
C LEU A 537 -11.60 -3.34 -4.75
N GLU A 538 -12.48 -3.74 -3.83
CA GLU A 538 -12.42 -5.02 -3.15
C GLU A 538 -13.67 -5.84 -3.45
N HIS A 539 -13.51 -6.98 -4.12
CA HIS A 539 -14.62 -7.88 -4.43
C HIS A 539 -14.59 -9.07 -3.48
N THR A 540 -15.57 -9.12 -2.57
CA THR A 540 -15.57 -10.06 -1.44
C THR A 540 -16.58 -11.19 -1.63
N ALA A 541 -17.64 -11.02 -2.42
CA ALA A 541 -18.60 -12.10 -2.73
C ALA A 541 -19.37 -11.84 -4.05
N GLY A 542 -19.94 -12.91 -4.61
CA GLY A 542 -20.92 -12.84 -5.70
C GLY A 542 -20.34 -12.68 -7.10
N THR A 543 -21.18 -12.27 -8.04
CA THR A 543 -20.80 -12.10 -9.45
C THR A 543 -20.62 -10.62 -9.77
N TRP A 544 -19.46 -10.24 -10.29
CA TRP A 544 -19.23 -8.91 -10.87
C TRP A 544 -19.09 -9.01 -12.39
N THR A 545 -19.94 -8.30 -13.13
CA THR A 545 -19.94 -8.27 -14.59
C THR A 545 -19.69 -6.87 -15.11
N THR A 546 -18.67 -6.71 -15.96
CA THR A 546 -18.32 -5.42 -16.55
C THR A 546 -19.16 -5.04 -17.77
N ASN A 547 -19.88 -6.00 -18.35
CA ASN A 547 -20.70 -5.81 -19.56
C ASN A 547 -19.94 -5.17 -20.74
N ASN A 548 -18.64 -5.48 -20.88
CA ASN A 548 -17.75 -4.93 -21.91
C ASN A 548 -17.42 -3.43 -21.75
N HIS A 549 -17.81 -2.80 -20.65
CA HIS A 549 -17.46 -1.41 -20.35
C HIS A 549 -16.00 -1.27 -19.89
N GLN A 550 -15.42 -0.09 -20.09
CA GLN A 550 -14.09 0.21 -19.58
C GLN A 550 -14.13 0.29 -18.05
N VAL A 551 -13.11 -0.28 -17.40
CA VAL A 551 -12.92 -0.19 -15.95
C VAL A 551 -11.60 0.49 -15.66
N THR A 552 -11.62 1.61 -14.92
CA THR A 552 -10.41 2.28 -14.45
C THR A 552 -10.27 2.12 -12.95
N ILE A 553 -9.23 1.40 -12.52
CA ILE A 553 -8.83 1.20 -11.13
C ILE A 553 -7.66 2.15 -10.83
N GLY A 554 -7.90 3.10 -9.92
CA GLY A 554 -6.94 4.12 -9.53
C GLY A 554 -5.73 3.59 -8.79
N ARG A 555 -5.88 2.49 -8.02
CA ARG A 555 -4.83 1.87 -7.22
C ARG A 555 -4.82 0.34 -7.30
N ASN A 556 -5.70 -0.33 -6.56
CA ASN A 556 -5.67 -1.80 -6.44
C ASN A 556 -7.05 -2.42 -6.67
N PHE A 557 -7.04 -3.65 -7.17
CA PHE A 557 -8.19 -4.53 -7.20
C PHE A 557 -7.90 -5.83 -6.47
N PHE A 558 -8.59 -6.09 -5.35
CA PHE A 558 -8.35 -7.24 -4.48
C PHE A 558 -9.57 -8.16 -4.35
N THR A 559 -9.29 -9.45 -4.21
CA THR A 559 -10.29 -10.50 -3.92
C THR A 559 -9.88 -11.44 -2.77
N THR A 560 -8.77 -11.13 -2.09
CA THR A 560 -8.08 -12.03 -1.14
C THR A 560 -8.60 -11.94 0.29
N THR A 561 -9.48 -10.99 0.58
CA THR A 561 -9.97 -10.67 1.94
C THR A 561 -11.16 -11.50 2.37
N SER A 562 -11.70 -12.36 1.49
CA SER A 562 -12.89 -13.16 1.76
C SER A 562 -12.73 -14.61 1.32
N THR A 563 -13.49 -15.50 1.97
CA THR A 563 -13.56 -16.94 1.65
C THR A 563 -14.79 -17.32 0.82
N GLN A 564 -15.72 -16.37 0.58
CA GLN A 564 -16.93 -16.59 -0.21
C GLN A 564 -16.64 -16.93 -1.68
N ALA A 565 -17.63 -17.44 -2.43
CA ALA A 565 -17.48 -17.62 -3.87
C ALA A 565 -17.54 -16.26 -4.59
N ARG A 566 -16.67 -16.05 -5.58
CA ARG A 566 -16.64 -14.84 -6.41
C ARG A 566 -16.46 -15.21 -7.88
N ILE A 567 -17.24 -14.58 -8.75
CA ILE A 567 -17.18 -14.73 -10.21
C ILE A 567 -16.92 -13.35 -10.82
N ILE A 568 -15.94 -13.24 -11.71
CA ILE A 568 -15.63 -12.00 -12.43
C ILE A 568 -15.82 -12.24 -13.92
N ASN A 569 -16.72 -11.49 -14.55
CA ASN A 569 -17.01 -11.56 -15.98
C ASN A 569 -16.50 -10.29 -16.66
N LEU A 570 -15.40 -10.39 -17.42
CA LEU A 570 -14.78 -9.23 -18.06
C LEU A 570 -15.23 -9.01 -19.52
N GLY A 571 -15.77 -10.03 -20.20
CA GLY A 571 -16.20 -9.88 -21.59
C GLY A 571 -15.07 -9.36 -22.50
N SER A 572 -15.31 -8.28 -23.24
CA SER A 572 -14.31 -7.56 -24.04
C SER A 572 -13.87 -6.23 -23.41
N SER A 573 -13.92 -6.11 -22.08
CA SER A 573 -13.57 -4.88 -21.37
C SER A 573 -12.08 -4.55 -21.40
N GLU A 574 -11.78 -3.26 -21.45
CA GLU A 574 -10.46 -2.69 -21.17
C GLU A 574 -10.37 -2.30 -19.68
N VAL A 575 -9.44 -2.89 -18.94
CA VAL A 575 -9.26 -2.70 -17.50
C VAL A 575 -7.94 -2.00 -17.22
N PHE A 576 -7.98 -0.74 -16.80
CA PHE A 576 -6.79 0.07 -16.53
C PHE A 576 -6.46 0.13 -15.04
N VAL A 577 -5.24 -0.25 -14.66
CA VAL A 577 -4.65 -0.05 -13.33
C VAL A 577 -3.69 1.13 -13.41
N ARG A 578 -4.01 2.24 -12.72
CA ARG A 578 -3.39 3.56 -12.97
C ARG A 578 -2.35 4.01 -11.95
N ASN A 579 -2.15 3.32 -10.83
CA ASN A 579 -1.08 3.69 -9.88
C ASN A 579 0.24 3.03 -10.27
N SER A 580 1.36 3.68 -9.96
CA SER A 580 2.70 3.12 -10.16
C SER A 580 2.95 1.88 -9.29
N ASP A 581 2.33 1.80 -8.12
CA ASP A 581 2.36 0.63 -7.23
C ASP A 581 1.10 -0.26 -7.37
N GLY A 582 0.36 -0.10 -8.46
CA GLY A 582 -0.96 -0.72 -8.63
C GLY A 582 -0.91 -2.24 -8.75
N ILE A 583 -1.83 -2.90 -8.05
CA ILE A 583 -1.92 -4.36 -7.94
C ILE A 583 -3.30 -4.85 -8.40
N PHE A 584 -3.31 -5.83 -9.31
CA PHE A 584 -4.49 -6.62 -9.67
C PHE A 584 -4.35 -8.02 -9.07
N ASN A 585 -5.05 -8.28 -7.96
CA ASN A 585 -4.89 -9.50 -7.17
C ASN A 585 -6.17 -10.34 -7.13
N ILE A 586 -6.14 -11.42 -7.91
CA ILE A 586 -7.20 -12.44 -7.97
C ILE A 586 -6.76 -13.81 -7.47
N SER A 587 -5.78 -13.84 -6.55
CA SER A 587 -5.21 -15.06 -5.98
C SER A 587 -6.06 -15.69 -4.86
N GLY A 588 -7.19 -15.07 -4.47
CA GLY A 588 -8.07 -15.57 -3.43
C GLY A 588 -8.59 -16.99 -3.70
N ALA A 589 -8.97 -17.72 -2.65
CA ALA A 589 -9.69 -18.99 -2.82
C ALA A 589 -11.05 -18.74 -3.50
N ASN A 590 -11.67 -19.76 -4.10
CA ASN A 590 -13.05 -19.69 -4.63
C ASN A 590 -13.33 -18.56 -5.65
N ILE A 591 -12.31 -18.16 -6.44
CA ILE A 591 -12.45 -17.22 -7.57
C ILE A 591 -12.64 -17.97 -8.88
N THR A 592 -13.63 -17.56 -9.68
CA THR A 592 -13.73 -17.88 -11.10
C THR A 592 -13.54 -16.60 -11.92
N LEU A 593 -12.55 -16.58 -12.81
CA LEU A 593 -12.35 -15.51 -13.78
C LEU A 593 -12.84 -15.97 -15.15
N ASN A 594 -13.81 -15.25 -15.71
CA ASN A 594 -14.25 -15.37 -17.09
C ASN A 594 -13.68 -14.18 -17.86
N ALA A 595 -12.46 -14.34 -18.39
CA ALA A 595 -11.70 -13.27 -19.03
C ALA A 595 -12.30 -12.81 -20.38
N GLY A 596 -13.05 -13.66 -21.08
CA GLY A 596 -13.55 -13.32 -22.42
C GLY A 596 -12.40 -12.97 -23.37
N THR A 597 -12.46 -11.78 -23.97
CA THR A 597 -11.39 -11.17 -24.78
C THR A 597 -10.91 -9.85 -24.16
N SER A 598 -10.89 -9.77 -22.83
CA SER A 598 -10.54 -8.54 -22.09
C SER A 598 -9.05 -8.20 -22.18
N HIS A 599 -8.71 -6.93 -21.97
CA HIS A 599 -7.33 -6.49 -21.83
C HIS A 599 -7.11 -5.78 -20.49
N ILE A 600 -6.13 -6.23 -19.70
CA ILE A 600 -5.72 -5.60 -18.45
C ILE A 600 -4.44 -4.78 -18.68
N HIS A 601 -4.54 -3.46 -18.54
CA HIS A 601 -3.45 -2.51 -18.71
C HIS A 601 -2.92 -2.05 -17.36
N PHE A 602 -1.64 -2.29 -17.09
CA PHE A 602 -0.91 -1.57 -16.05
C PHE A 602 -0.28 -0.32 -16.66
N ASN A 603 -1.04 0.76 -16.67
CA ASN A 603 -0.70 2.04 -17.30
C ASN A 603 -0.69 3.15 -16.24
N PRO A 604 0.41 3.26 -15.46
CA PRO A 604 0.49 4.23 -14.39
C PRO A 604 0.51 5.65 -14.93
N ASN A 605 -0.25 6.55 -14.30
CA ASN A 605 -0.25 7.98 -14.63
C ASN A 605 0.83 8.79 -13.88
N THR A 606 1.66 8.11 -13.09
CA THR A 606 2.77 8.70 -12.34
C THR A 606 4.11 8.13 -12.81
N THR A 607 5.19 8.85 -12.51
CA THR A 607 6.55 8.49 -12.95
C THR A 607 7.37 7.79 -11.86
N PHE A 608 6.76 7.42 -10.73
CA PHE A 608 7.47 6.79 -9.61
C PHE A 608 8.00 5.39 -9.97
N THR A 609 9.24 5.11 -9.58
CA THR A 609 9.85 3.78 -9.72
C THR A 609 9.29 2.82 -8.67
N SER A 610 8.35 1.98 -9.09
CA SER A 610 7.73 0.93 -8.26
C SER A 610 7.33 -0.26 -9.14
N SER A 611 6.61 -1.24 -8.60
CA SER A 611 6.20 -2.43 -9.34
C SER A 611 4.70 -2.49 -9.56
N ASN A 612 4.29 -2.60 -10.82
CA ASN A 612 2.93 -2.93 -11.18
C ASN A 612 2.77 -4.44 -11.22
N THR A 613 1.77 -4.96 -10.50
CA THR A 613 1.75 -6.39 -10.18
C THR A 613 0.42 -7.05 -10.51
N LEU A 614 0.49 -8.11 -11.32
CA LEU A 614 -0.56 -9.10 -11.48
C LEU A 614 -0.31 -10.28 -10.54
N ILE A 615 -1.35 -10.70 -9.81
CA ILE A 615 -1.31 -11.86 -8.92
C ILE A 615 -2.51 -12.75 -9.22
N GLY A 616 -2.24 -13.94 -9.77
CA GLY A 616 -3.26 -14.94 -10.11
C GLY A 616 -3.27 -16.13 -9.15
N ARG A 617 -4.31 -16.95 -9.26
CA ARG A 617 -4.42 -18.29 -8.66
C ARG A 617 -4.14 -19.35 -9.72
N ALA A 618 -3.45 -20.42 -9.33
CA ALA A 618 -3.10 -21.54 -10.21
C ALA A 618 -4.30 -22.03 -11.05
N GLY A 619 -4.08 -22.20 -12.36
CA GLY A 619 -5.07 -22.66 -13.34
C GLY A 619 -5.95 -21.56 -13.94
N GLN A 620 -5.85 -20.30 -13.49
CA GLN A 620 -6.61 -19.20 -14.07
C GLN A 620 -6.15 -18.87 -15.50
N THR A 621 -7.09 -18.39 -16.30
CA THR A 621 -6.85 -17.93 -17.68
C THR A 621 -7.18 -16.46 -17.76
N PHE A 622 -6.17 -15.67 -18.13
CA PHE A 622 -6.30 -14.28 -18.55
C PHE A 622 -6.27 -14.24 -20.07
N TYR A 623 -6.81 -13.17 -20.66
CA TYR A 623 -6.70 -12.94 -22.09
C TYR A 623 -5.44 -12.08 -22.37
N ASP A 624 -5.59 -10.76 -22.48
CA ASP A 624 -4.45 -9.86 -22.72
C ASP A 624 -4.04 -9.09 -21.47
N VAL A 625 -2.73 -8.96 -21.25
CA VAL A 625 -2.15 -8.17 -20.16
C VAL A 625 -0.97 -7.35 -20.66
N SER A 626 -0.97 -6.05 -20.43
CA SER A 626 0.15 -5.17 -20.77
C SER A 626 0.69 -4.44 -19.54
N PHE A 627 2.01 -4.40 -19.41
CA PHE A 627 2.73 -3.56 -18.46
C PHE A 627 3.35 -2.38 -19.21
N GLU A 628 2.64 -1.25 -19.17
CA GLU A 628 2.87 -0.09 -20.05
C GLU A 628 3.66 1.04 -19.39
N GLY A 629 3.90 0.95 -18.07
CA GLY A 629 4.64 1.97 -17.34
C GLY A 629 6.08 2.12 -17.83
N THR A 630 6.52 3.35 -18.05
CA THR A 630 7.86 3.65 -18.59
C THR A 630 8.97 3.57 -17.54
N THR A 631 8.62 3.71 -16.26
CA THR A 631 9.55 3.65 -15.12
C THR A 631 9.24 2.55 -14.11
N THR A 632 8.06 1.93 -14.18
CA THR A 632 7.66 0.84 -13.29
C THR A 632 8.14 -0.50 -13.81
N VAL A 633 8.42 -1.43 -12.89
CA VAL A 633 8.73 -2.82 -13.23
C VAL A 633 7.42 -3.58 -13.30
N GLY A 634 7.11 -4.19 -14.45
CA GLY A 634 5.96 -5.08 -14.57
C GLY A 634 6.23 -6.41 -13.88
N ALA A 635 5.24 -6.96 -13.18
CA ALA A 635 5.40 -8.21 -12.45
C ALA A 635 4.19 -9.12 -12.56
N ILE A 636 4.44 -10.38 -12.90
CA ILE A 636 3.57 -11.52 -12.56
C ILE A 636 4.19 -12.12 -11.30
N ALA A 637 3.70 -11.72 -10.12
CA ALA A 637 4.39 -12.00 -8.85
C ALA A 637 4.06 -13.36 -8.23
N VAL A 638 2.89 -13.92 -8.54
CA VAL A 638 2.52 -15.30 -8.18
C VAL A 638 1.98 -15.94 -9.44
N GLY A 639 2.73 -16.90 -9.98
CA GLY A 639 2.28 -17.70 -11.12
C GLY A 639 1.64 -19.01 -10.69
N GLY A 640 1.27 -19.81 -11.69
CA GLY A 640 0.61 -21.08 -11.47
C GLY A 640 1.55 -22.14 -10.90
N THR A 641 1.04 -23.35 -10.76
CA THR A 641 1.83 -24.53 -10.39
C THR A 641 2.10 -25.37 -11.63
N ALA A 642 3.05 -26.32 -11.56
CA ALA A 642 3.31 -27.23 -12.67
C ALA A 642 2.05 -27.97 -13.16
N ALA A 643 1.14 -28.32 -12.25
CA ALA A 643 -0.11 -29.01 -12.55
C ALA A 643 -1.23 -28.07 -13.04
N ALA A 644 -1.13 -26.78 -12.72
CA ALA A 644 -2.14 -25.77 -13.01
C ALA A 644 -1.45 -24.41 -13.28
N PRO A 645 -0.83 -24.24 -14.46
CA PRO A 645 -0.20 -22.98 -14.84
C PRO A 645 -1.23 -21.87 -15.00
N LEU A 646 -0.80 -20.61 -14.92
CA LEU A 646 -1.61 -19.51 -15.46
C LEU A 646 -1.56 -19.54 -16.98
N ASN A 647 -2.66 -19.17 -17.63
CA ASN A 647 -2.74 -19.13 -19.09
C ASN A 647 -3.01 -17.70 -19.56
N PHE A 648 -2.35 -17.29 -20.63
CA PHE A 648 -2.47 -15.97 -21.23
C PHE A 648 -2.56 -16.11 -22.74
N HIS A 649 -3.40 -15.28 -23.38
CA HIS A 649 -3.33 -15.07 -24.82
C HIS A 649 -2.10 -14.20 -25.12
N ASN A 650 -2.05 -12.94 -24.69
CA ASN A 650 -0.88 -12.09 -24.86
C ASN A 650 -0.42 -11.46 -23.54
N VAL A 651 0.90 -11.40 -23.33
CA VAL A 651 1.52 -10.58 -22.26
C VAL A 651 2.63 -9.70 -22.82
N GLU A 652 2.50 -8.39 -22.60
CA GLU A 652 3.47 -7.38 -23.04
C GLU A 652 4.17 -6.71 -21.85
N PHE A 653 5.50 -6.72 -21.82
CA PHE A 653 6.29 -5.90 -20.91
C PHE A 653 7.03 -4.80 -21.67
N LYS A 654 6.53 -3.55 -21.59
CA LYS A 654 7.17 -2.39 -22.26
C LYS A 654 8.41 -1.86 -21.51
N ASN A 655 8.54 -2.20 -20.23
CA ASN A 655 9.72 -1.92 -19.41
C ASN A 655 10.29 -3.20 -18.78
N ASN A 656 11.17 -3.09 -17.78
CA ASN A 656 11.70 -4.22 -17.04
C ASN A 656 10.58 -5.10 -16.47
N GLY A 657 10.80 -6.41 -16.43
CA GLY A 657 9.77 -7.38 -16.08
C GLY A 657 10.23 -8.46 -15.10
N ARG A 658 9.32 -8.97 -14.29
CA ARG A 658 9.52 -10.16 -13.46
C ARG A 658 8.37 -11.14 -13.65
N ILE A 659 8.69 -12.41 -13.89
CA ILE A 659 7.70 -13.47 -14.06
C ILE A 659 7.97 -14.56 -13.04
N SER A 660 6.96 -14.88 -12.24
CA SER A 660 7.01 -15.93 -11.22
C SER A 660 5.99 -17.03 -11.52
N GLY A 661 6.20 -18.21 -10.95
CA GLY A 661 5.40 -19.43 -11.09
C GLY A 661 5.41 -20.04 -12.50
N TYR A 662 4.53 -21.02 -12.72
CA TYR A 662 4.37 -21.71 -14.00
C TYR A 662 3.30 -21.00 -14.84
N ASN A 663 3.66 -20.63 -16.06
CA ASN A 663 2.77 -19.88 -16.95
C ASN A 663 2.84 -20.41 -18.39
N ASN A 664 1.71 -20.30 -19.09
CA ASN A 664 1.54 -20.59 -20.50
C ASN A 664 1.19 -19.27 -21.21
N PHE A 665 1.98 -18.91 -22.21
CA PHE A 665 1.78 -17.73 -23.05
C PHE A 665 1.55 -18.20 -24.49
N GLU A 666 0.46 -17.76 -25.12
CA GLU A 666 0.36 -17.83 -26.57
C GLU A 666 1.33 -16.82 -27.18
N GLU A 667 1.33 -15.57 -26.70
CA GLU A 667 2.31 -14.54 -27.04
C GLU A 667 2.97 -13.95 -25.78
N LEU A 668 4.29 -13.83 -25.80
CA LEU A 668 5.06 -13.14 -24.76
C LEU A 668 5.98 -12.11 -25.40
N PHE A 669 5.79 -10.85 -25.06
CA PHE A 669 6.59 -9.74 -25.57
C PHE A 669 7.49 -9.14 -24.48
N PHE A 670 8.78 -9.10 -24.78
CA PHE A 670 9.81 -8.42 -24.00
C PHE A 670 10.33 -7.21 -24.79
N GLY A 671 10.10 -6.02 -24.24
CA GLY A 671 10.62 -4.74 -24.72
C GLY A 671 12.14 -4.67 -24.80
N THR A 672 12.61 -3.79 -25.68
CA THR A 672 14.01 -3.73 -26.09
C THR A 672 14.91 -3.11 -25.04
N GLY A 673 16.06 -3.72 -24.78
CA GLY A 673 17.09 -3.15 -23.89
C GLY A 673 16.73 -3.20 -22.41
N LYS A 674 15.77 -4.05 -22.05
CA LYS A 674 15.23 -4.18 -20.69
C LYS A 674 15.77 -5.42 -20.00
N SER A 675 15.49 -5.52 -18.71
CA SER A 675 15.88 -6.66 -17.87
C SER A 675 14.64 -7.46 -17.45
N TYR A 676 14.74 -8.78 -17.62
CA TYR A 676 13.68 -9.74 -17.34
C TYR A 676 14.16 -10.82 -16.38
N VAL A 677 13.44 -10.99 -15.28
CA VAL A 677 13.76 -11.99 -14.24
C VAL A 677 12.70 -13.08 -14.24
N LEU A 678 13.11 -14.33 -14.45
CA LEU A 678 12.23 -15.50 -14.43
C LEU A 678 12.43 -16.30 -13.13
N GLU A 679 11.36 -16.78 -12.49
CA GLU A 679 11.49 -17.53 -11.24
C GLU A 679 12.23 -18.87 -11.43
N ARG A 680 13.17 -19.15 -10.53
CA ARG A 680 13.99 -20.37 -10.53
C ARG A 680 13.11 -21.62 -10.45
N ASN A 681 13.52 -22.71 -11.10
CA ASN A 681 12.82 -23.99 -11.10
C ASN A 681 11.35 -23.95 -11.61
N THR A 682 10.89 -22.84 -12.18
CA THR A 682 9.57 -22.74 -12.83
C THR A 682 9.72 -22.86 -14.33
N THR A 683 8.62 -23.15 -15.04
CA THR A 683 8.60 -23.23 -16.51
C THR A 683 7.66 -22.19 -17.08
N GLN A 684 8.19 -21.40 -18.02
CA GLN A 684 7.43 -20.51 -18.88
C GLN A 684 7.23 -21.20 -20.23
N LYS A 685 6.03 -21.68 -20.52
CA LYS A 685 5.69 -22.28 -21.81
C LYS A 685 5.23 -21.18 -22.76
N ILE A 686 5.89 -21.05 -23.90
CA ILE A 686 5.71 -19.91 -24.81
C ILE A 686 5.45 -20.45 -26.22
N THR A 687 4.36 -20.00 -26.86
CA THR A 687 4.03 -20.36 -28.23
C THR A 687 4.68 -19.42 -29.22
N ASN A 688 4.62 -18.11 -28.99
CA ASN A 688 5.28 -17.10 -29.78
C ASN A 688 6.07 -16.16 -28.86
N TRP A 689 7.40 -16.24 -28.89
CA TRP A 689 8.24 -15.37 -28.08
C TRP A 689 8.75 -14.19 -28.91
N VAL A 690 8.32 -12.99 -28.55
CA VAL A 690 8.87 -11.75 -29.09
C VAL A 690 9.92 -11.21 -28.11
N LEU A 691 11.17 -11.56 -28.37
CA LEU A 691 12.32 -11.03 -27.66
C LEU A 691 13.00 -9.98 -28.54
N SER A 692 13.08 -8.75 -28.05
CA SER A 692 13.68 -7.65 -28.79
C SER A 692 14.99 -7.22 -28.14
N GLY A 693 16.12 -7.40 -28.82
CA GLY A 693 17.41 -6.78 -28.51
C GLY A 693 17.85 -5.97 -29.74
N THR A 694 18.75 -4.99 -29.58
CA THR A 694 19.21 -4.17 -30.72
C THR A 694 20.70 -3.86 -30.62
N PRO A 695 21.34 -3.41 -31.72
CA PRO A 695 22.72 -2.93 -31.69
C PRO A 695 23.00 -1.85 -30.63
N CYS A 696 21.96 -1.12 -30.20
CA CYS A 696 22.08 -0.04 -29.23
C CYS A 696 21.81 -0.47 -27.79
N SER A 697 21.14 -1.61 -27.58
CA SER A 697 20.68 -2.01 -26.25
C SER A 697 20.51 -3.51 -26.18
N ILE A 698 21.22 -4.10 -25.21
CA ILE A 698 21.17 -5.53 -24.92
C ILE A 698 19.99 -5.81 -23.99
N THR A 699 19.23 -6.86 -24.29
CA THR A 699 18.16 -7.34 -23.42
C THR A 699 18.70 -8.41 -22.48
N PHE A 700 18.43 -8.26 -21.18
CA PHE A 700 18.93 -9.14 -20.14
C PHE A 700 17.83 -10.11 -19.70
N ILE A 701 18.14 -11.40 -19.64
CA ILE A 701 17.23 -12.41 -19.10
C ILE A 701 18.00 -13.30 -18.12
N GLU A 702 17.51 -13.36 -16.89
CA GLU A 702 18.13 -14.18 -15.85
C GLU A 702 17.11 -14.90 -14.96
N SER A 703 17.59 -15.94 -14.28
CA SER A 703 16.85 -16.54 -13.17
C SER A 703 16.85 -15.62 -11.95
N SER A 704 15.74 -15.63 -11.22
CA SER A 704 15.57 -14.99 -9.90
C SER A 704 16.58 -15.42 -8.83
N MET A 705 17.38 -16.47 -9.05
CA MET A 705 18.40 -16.94 -8.14
C MET A 705 19.63 -17.44 -8.89
N ALA A 706 20.76 -16.79 -8.64
CA ALA A 706 22.04 -17.16 -9.23
C ALA A 706 22.38 -18.64 -8.99
N GLY A 707 22.82 -19.32 -10.05
CA GLY A 707 23.21 -20.74 -10.00
C GLY A 707 22.05 -21.73 -10.09
N THR A 708 20.79 -21.27 -10.03
CA THR A 708 19.61 -22.13 -10.21
C THR A 708 18.83 -21.72 -11.44
N ARG A 709 18.60 -22.65 -12.37
CA ARG A 709 17.98 -22.32 -13.66
C ARG A 709 16.49 -22.02 -13.56
N ALA A 710 16.01 -21.04 -14.31
CA ALA A 710 14.62 -20.94 -14.73
C ALA A 710 14.42 -21.67 -16.08
N ASN A 711 13.23 -22.18 -16.37
CA ASN A 711 12.98 -22.95 -17.59
C ASN A 711 12.08 -22.18 -18.57
N VAL A 712 12.43 -22.24 -19.85
CA VAL A 712 11.58 -21.81 -20.96
C VAL A 712 11.26 -23.02 -21.86
N ASN A 713 10.01 -23.16 -22.28
CA ASN A 713 9.55 -24.20 -23.19
C ASN A 713 8.93 -23.55 -24.42
N ILE A 714 9.69 -23.50 -25.52
CA ILE A 714 9.25 -22.83 -26.75
C ILE A 714 8.59 -23.84 -27.67
N THR A 715 7.34 -23.59 -28.04
CA THR A 715 6.53 -24.58 -28.77
C THR A 715 6.27 -24.23 -30.23
N ALA A 716 6.38 -22.95 -30.60
CA ALA A 716 6.31 -22.44 -31.96
C ALA A 716 7.06 -21.09 -32.06
N GLY A 717 6.88 -20.37 -33.17
CA GLY A 717 7.37 -19.00 -33.32
C GLY A 717 8.88 -18.88 -33.60
N ASN A 718 9.41 -17.67 -33.44
CA ASN A 718 10.83 -17.39 -33.64
C ASN A 718 11.67 -17.98 -32.49
N THR A 719 12.79 -18.61 -32.83
CA THR A 719 13.75 -19.16 -31.86
C THR A 719 15.19 -18.68 -32.07
N SER A 720 15.39 -17.75 -33.02
CA SER A 720 16.69 -17.15 -33.30
C SER A 720 16.65 -15.67 -32.92
N PHE A 721 17.45 -15.30 -31.93
CA PHE A 721 17.54 -13.93 -31.41
C PHE A 721 18.98 -13.43 -31.45
N ASN A 722 19.17 -12.12 -31.31
CA ASN A 722 20.50 -11.53 -31.14
C ASN A 722 20.42 -10.36 -30.15
N PHE A 723 21.57 -9.83 -29.71
CA PHE A 723 21.67 -8.72 -28.75
C PHE A 723 21.02 -9.04 -27.38
N ALA A 724 21.26 -10.23 -26.84
CA ALA A 724 20.78 -10.61 -25.52
C ALA A 724 21.93 -11.06 -24.58
N ASN A 725 21.76 -10.83 -23.28
CA ASN A 725 22.59 -11.42 -22.23
C ASN A 725 21.74 -12.40 -21.44
N ILE A 726 22.14 -13.66 -21.45
CA ILE A 726 21.33 -14.74 -20.89
C ILE A 726 22.11 -15.43 -19.76
N LYS A 727 21.46 -15.64 -18.62
CA LYS A 727 22.06 -16.30 -17.45
C LYS A 727 21.10 -17.24 -16.76
N ASP A 728 21.59 -18.38 -16.29
CA ASP A 728 20.83 -19.31 -15.46
C ASP A 728 19.48 -19.72 -16.13
N LEU A 729 19.47 -20.02 -17.44
CA LEU A 729 18.28 -20.50 -18.16
C LEU A 729 18.45 -21.92 -18.70
N ASN A 730 17.34 -22.64 -18.73
CA ASN A 730 17.22 -23.92 -19.42
C ASN A 730 16.12 -23.84 -20.48
N ALA A 731 16.46 -24.12 -21.73
CA ALA A 731 15.47 -24.19 -22.81
C ALA A 731 15.00 -25.63 -23.07
N SER A 732 13.81 -25.76 -23.64
CA SER A 732 13.20 -27.02 -24.07
C SER A 732 12.16 -26.74 -25.17
N GLY A 733 11.70 -27.79 -25.85
CA GLY A 733 10.82 -27.64 -27.02
C GLY A 733 11.65 -27.41 -28.29
N LEU A 734 11.40 -26.33 -29.02
CA LEU A 734 12.18 -25.94 -30.19
C LEU A 734 13.60 -25.47 -29.79
N PRO A 735 14.63 -25.71 -30.63
CA PRO A 735 15.98 -25.24 -30.36
C PRO A 735 16.04 -23.70 -30.27
N LEU A 736 16.56 -23.19 -29.15
CA LEU A 736 16.74 -21.76 -28.91
C LEU A 736 18.19 -21.34 -29.24
N GLN A 737 18.34 -20.36 -30.14
CA GLN A 737 19.63 -19.88 -30.62
C GLN A 737 19.78 -18.38 -30.42
N PHE A 738 20.99 -17.98 -30.04
CA PHE A 738 21.42 -16.59 -29.94
C PHE A 738 22.64 -16.33 -30.82
N GLY A 739 22.55 -15.28 -31.65
CA GLY A 739 23.60 -14.87 -32.59
C GLY A 739 24.84 -14.25 -31.93
N ASP A 740 25.82 -13.93 -32.76
CA ASP A 740 27.17 -13.48 -32.38
C ASP A 740 27.25 -12.19 -31.54
N LYS A 741 26.17 -11.39 -31.42
CA LYS A 741 26.10 -10.20 -30.55
C LYS A 741 25.45 -10.48 -29.20
N SER A 742 25.18 -11.75 -28.89
CA SER A 742 24.63 -12.19 -27.62
C SER A 742 25.68 -12.85 -26.74
N THR A 743 25.45 -12.85 -25.43
CA THR A 743 26.40 -13.34 -24.43
C THR A 743 25.77 -14.43 -23.56
N ASP A 744 26.47 -15.56 -23.47
CA ASP A 744 26.24 -16.59 -22.46
C ASP A 744 26.93 -16.16 -21.16
N ASN A 745 26.14 -15.65 -20.21
CA ASN A 745 26.63 -15.16 -18.92
C ASN A 745 26.65 -16.26 -17.84
N GLY A 746 26.54 -17.52 -18.25
CA GLY A 746 26.81 -18.69 -17.42
C GLY A 746 25.57 -19.49 -17.00
N ASN A 747 25.82 -20.78 -16.78
CA ASN A 747 24.86 -21.78 -16.31
C ASN A 747 23.60 -21.91 -17.19
N ASN A 748 23.73 -21.72 -18.49
CA ASN A 748 22.67 -21.97 -19.46
C ASN A 748 22.69 -23.43 -19.95
N SER A 749 21.53 -23.99 -20.31
CA SER A 749 21.43 -25.33 -20.91
C SER A 749 20.41 -25.42 -22.03
N ASN A 750 20.73 -26.24 -23.05
CA ASN A 750 19.93 -26.43 -24.26
C ASN A 750 19.69 -25.13 -25.05
N ILE A 751 20.61 -24.18 -24.93
CA ILE A 751 20.62 -22.93 -25.68
C ILE A 751 21.93 -22.89 -26.47
N THR A 752 21.85 -22.57 -27.75
CA THR A 752 23.02 -22.43 -28.62
C THR A 752 23.40 -20.96 -28.73
N PHE A 753 24.68 -20.66 -28.50
CA PHE A 753 25.25 -19.32 -28.71
C PHE A 753 26.28 -19.39 -29.83
N GLU A 754 26.18 -18.49 -30.80
CA GLU A 754 27.27 -18.25 -31.73
C GLU A 754 28.46 -17.62 -30.99
N PRO A 755 29.70 -17.79 -31.48
CA PRO A 755 30.87 -17.17 -30.88
C PRO A 755 30.69 -15.66 -30.76
N TYR A 756 30.77 -15.14 -29.54
CA TYR A 756 30.57 -13.72 -29.30
C TYR A 756 31.58 -12.86 -30.08
N ASN A 757 31.08 -11.94 -30.88
CA ASN A 757 31.83 -11.07 -31.76
C ASN A 757 31.54 -9.60 -31.40
N PRO A 758 32.42 -8.94 -30.61
CA PRO A 758 32.26 -7.52 -30.28
C PRO A 758 32.59 -6.58 -31.45
N GLY A 759 32.96 -7.11 -32.62
CA GLY A 759 33.25 -6.33 -33.83
C GLY A 759 32.06 -5.53 -34.35
N ALA A 760 32.29 -4.75 -35.40
CA ALA A 760 31.29 -3.87 -35.98
C ALA A 760 29.99 -4.61 -36.33
N PHE A 761 28.88 -3.89 -36.21
CA PHE A 761 27.58 -4.31 -36.69
C PHE A 761 27.63 -4.42 -38.22
N GLU A 762 27.38 -5.60 -38.78
CA GLU A 762 27.58 -5.81 -40.22
C GLU A 762 26.46 -5.23 -41.09
N GLY A 763 25.28 -4.90 -40.54
CA GLY A 763 24.20 -4.23 -41.29
C GLY A 763 23.85 -4.92 -42.62
N PHE A 764 24.21 -4.29 -43.73
CA PHE A 764 24.07 -4.86 -45.08
C PHE A 764 25.09 -5.92 -45.46
N GLY A 765 26.23 -5.97 -44.77
CA GLY A 765 27.38 -6.80 -45.09
C GLY A 765 28.26 -6.17 -46.16
N ALA A 766 28.97 -7.00 -46.92
CA ALA A 766 29.90 -6.52 -47.96
C ALA A 766 29.18 -5.94 -49.18
N ASP A 767 29.80 -4.94 -49.81
CA ASP A 767 29.37 -4.35 -51.07
C ASP A 767 29.14 -5.41 -52.17
N TRP A 768 28.10 -5.20 -52.97
CA TRP A 768 27.79 -6.07 -54.09
C TRP A 768 28.60 -5.66 -55.31
N THR A 769 29.73 -6.34 -55.52
CA THR A 769 30.62 -6.14 -56.69
C THR A 769 30.28 -7.12 -57.82
N CYS A 770 30.39 -6.67 -59.07
CA CYS A 770 30.04 -7.48 -60.25
C CYS A 770 28.62 -8.07 -60.23
N HIS A 771 27.66 -7.37 -59.63
CA HIS A 771 26.36 -7.93 -59.33
C HIS A 771 25.50 -8.13 -60.58
N VAL A 772 24.74 -9.23 -60.62
CA VAL A 772 23.80 -9.57 -61.70
C VAL A 772 22.42 -9.76 -61.10
N ILE A 773 21.44 -9.05 -61.67
CA ILE A 773 20.04 -9.19 -61.27
C ILE A 773 19.44 -10.41 -61.97
N ASP A 774 18.90 -11.34 -61.19
CA ASP A 774 18.09 -12.46 -61.66
C ASP A 774 16.64 -12.29 -61.18
N ASN A 775 15.73 -12.04 -62.12
CA ASN A 775 14.31 -11.83 -61.84
C ASN A 775 13.60 -13.05 -61.24
N ALA A 776 14.20 -14.25 -61.34
CA ALA A 776 13.67 -15.45 -60.69
C ALA A 776 14.09 -15.56 -59.21
N THR A 777 15.06 -14.75 -58.75
CA THR A 777 15.70 -14.92 -57.44
C THR A 777 15.69 -13.60 -56.64
N PRO A 778 14.73 -13.39 -55.71
CA PRO A 778 14.55 -12.14 -54.97
C PRO A 778 15.78 -11.64 -54.23
N SER A 779 16.63 -12.52 -53.69
CA SER A 779 17.85 -12.13 -52.99
C SER A 779 18.88 -11.41 -53.88
N THR A 780 18.72 -11.43 -55.20
CA THR A 780 19.58 -10.70 -56.15
C THR A 780 19.06 -9.29 -56.46
N TYR A 781 17.87 -8.91 -56.00
CA TYR A 781 17.33 -7.57 -56.27
C TYR A 781 16.56 -6.93 -55.12
N MET A 782 16.25 -7.67 -54.05
CA MET A 782 15.68 -7.14 -52.82
C MET A 782 16.80 -6.88 -51.83
N LEU A 783 17.03 -5.61 -51.52
CA LEU A 783 17.92 -5.19 -50.45
C LEU A 783 17.11 -5.09 -49.15
N GLY A 784 17.34 -5.98 -48.20
CA GLY A 784 16.55 -6.11 -46.97
C GLY A 784 17.27 -5.63 -45.71
N THR A 785 16.50 -5.36 -44.64
CA THR A 785 17.02 -4.95 -43.33
C THR A 785 17.14 -6.09 -42.31
N SER A 786 17.15 -7.36 -42.74
CA SER A 786 17.22 -8.51 -41.81
C SER A 786 18.48 -8.48 -40.94
N GLY A 787 19.61 -7.99 -41.45
CA GLY A 787 20.86 -7.81 -40.69
C GLY A 787 20.80 -6.73 -39.59
N PHE A 788 19.71 -5.97 -39.52
CA PHE A 788 19.48 -4.92 -38.53
C PHE A 788 18.65 -5.38 -37.34
N TYR A 789 18.05 -6.58 -37.37
CA TYR A 789 17.35 -7.15 -36.22
C TYR A 789 16.27 -6.20 -35.64
N GLY A 790 15.48 -5.58 -36.52
CA GLY A 790 14.39 -4.71 -36.11
C GLY A 790 13.30 -5.44 -35.32
N ASN A 791 12.75 -4.77 -34.31
CA ASN A 791 11.55 -5.17 -33.59
C ASN A 791 10.26 -4.70 -34.32
N ILE A 792 9.09 -5.06 -33.79
CA ILE A 792 7.78 -4.69 -34.38
C ILE A 792 7.51 -3.17 -34.43
N TYR A 793 8.21 -2.38 -33.61
CA TYR A 793 8.13 -0.92 -33.56
C TYR A 793 9.25 -0.23 -34.36
N THR A 794 10.08 -1.00 -35.08
CA THR A 794 11.23 -0.48 -35.83
C THR A 794 10.76 0.13 -37.14
N THR A 795 11.21 1.35 -37.43
CA THR A 795 10.87 2.07 -38.67
C THR A 795 12.11 2.26 -39.54
N TYR A 796 11.89 2.28 -40.86
CA TYR A 796 12.95 2.36 -41.87
C TYR A 796 12.77 3.59 -42.74
N LYS A 797 13.89 4.22 -43.15
CA LYS A 797 13.93 5.21 -44.21
C LYS A 797 15.07 4.90 -45.17
N TRP A 798 14.75 4.75 -46.44
CA TRP A 798 15.71 4.44 -47.49
C TRP A 798 16.03 5.68 -48.32
N TYR A 799 17.29 5.78 -48.74
CA TYR A 799 17.79 6.88 -49.57
C TYR A 799 18.65 6.31 -50.70
N LYS A 800 18.58 6.95 -51.88
CA LYS A 800 19.52 6.74 -52.98
C LYS A 800 20.58 7.82 -52.93
N LEU A 801 21.85 7.44 -52.82
CA LEU A 801 22.96 8.39 -52.75
C LEU A 801 23.72 8.44 -54.08
N ASN A 802 24.35 9.58 -54.32
CA ASN A 802 25.30 9.80 -55.43
C ASN A 802 24.74 9.49 -56.83
N ASP A 803 23.43 9.64 -57.04
CA ASP A 803 22.77 9.49 -58.35
C ASP A 803 22.16 10.82 -58.78
N PRO A 804 22.47 11.36 -59.97
CA PRO A 804 21.95 12.64 -60.46
C PRO A 804 20.42 12.69 -60.58
N ASN A 805 19.76 11.54 -60.66
CA ASN A 805 18.30 11.45 -60.83
C ASN A 805 17.53 11.42 -59.51
N TYR A 806 18.22 11.37 -58.37
CA TYR A 806 17.60 11.27 -57.05
C TYR A 806 18.15 12.34 -56.11
N ASP A 807 17.26 12.96 -55.34
CA ASP A 807 17.66 13.83 -54.23
C ASP A 807 18.19 12.96 -53.07
N PRO A 808 19.46 13.10 -52.67
CA PRO A 808 20.04 12.30 -51.58
C PRO A 808 19.37 12.53 -50.21
N ALA A 809 18.59 13.60 -50.05
CA ALA A 809 17.80 13.85 -48.84
C ALA A 809 16.36 13.30 -48.89
N ALA A 810 15.89 12.85 -50.07
CA ALA A 810 14.54 12.35 -50.25
C ALA A 810 14.43 10.86 -49.88
N VAL A 811 13.42 10.52 -49.07
CA VAL A 811 13.10 9.13 -48.73
C VAL A 811 12.48 8.43 -49.93
N ILE A 812 13.12 7.36 -50.40
CA ILE A 812 12.64 6.56 -51.55
C ILE A 812 11.73 5.40 -51.14
N SER A 813 11.80 4.97 -49.87
CA SER A 813 10.95 3.92 -49.29
C SER A 813 11.00 3.94 -47.76
N THR A 814 9.94 3.43 -47.12
CA THR A 814 9.89 3.18 -45.65
C THR A 814 9.66 1.71 -45.31
N ALA A 815 9.64 0.83 -46.31
CA ALA A 815 9.48 -0.62 -46.11
C ALA A 815 10.74 -1.26 -45.51
N SER A 816 10.63 -2.49 -44.99
CA SER A 816 11.77 -3.27 -44.48
C SER A 816 12.71 -3.81 -45.57
N ALA A 817 12.36 -3.62 -46.85
CA ALA A 817 13.22 -3.95 -47.97
C ALA A 817 12.93 -3.04 -49.17
N VAL A 818 13.92 -2.87 -50.06
CA VAL A 818 13.82 -2.09 -51.29
C VAL A 818 14.17 -2.95 -52.51
N ASP A 819 13.38 -2.83 -53.58
CA ASP A 819 13.65 -3.46 -54.87
C ASP A 819 14.54 -2.57 -55.74
N ILE A 820 15.80 -2.98 -55.92
CA ILE A 820 16.81 -2.19 -56.64
C ILE A 820 16.51 -2.10 -58.15
N ARG A 821 15.62 -2.92 -58.72
CA ARG A 821 15.24 -2.80 -60.14
C ARG A 821 14.48 -1.50 -60.41
N THR A 822 13.79 -1.00 -59.39
CA THR A 822 13.05 0.27 -59.45
C THR A 822 13.99 1.46 -59.44
N PHE A 823 15.11 1.36 -58.72
CA PHE A 823 15.97 2.49 -58.39
C PHE A 823 17.38 2.42 -59.01
N GLY A 824 17.74 1.32 -59.67
CA GLY A 824 19.00 1.13 -60.40
C GLY A 824 20.19 0.71 -59.54
N PHE A 825 21.37 0.59 -60.16
CA PHE A 825 22.62 0.32 -59.43
C PHE A 825 23.15 1.56 -58.70
N GLY A 826 24.15 1.42 -57.85
CA GLY A 826 24.82 2.50 -57.10
C GLY A 826 24.65 2.40 -55.59
N THR A 827 24.81 3.52 -54.89
CA THR A 827 24.82 3.54 -53.42
C THR A 827 23.42 3.69 -52.84
N TYR A 828 23.13 2.90 -51.81
CA TYR A 828 21.89 2.95 -51.02
C TYR A 828 22.23 3.16 -49.55
N LYS A 829 21.44 3.97 -48.86
CA LYS A 829 21.50 4.15 -47.41
C LYS A 829 20.17 3.75 -46.79
N VAL A 830 20.20 3.05 -45.66
CA VAL A 830 19.03 2.90 -44.78
C VAL A 830 19.29 3.57 -43.44
N GLU A 831 18.30 4.29 -42.94
CA GLU A 831 18.22 4.70 -41.54
C GLU A 831 17.20 3.80 -40.83
N VAL A 832 17.64 3.13 -39.77
CA VAL A 832 16.85 2.20 -38.96
C VAL A 832 16.66 2.82 -37.58
N SER A 833 15.43 3.22 -37.27
CA SER A 833 15.06 3.78 -35.98
C SER A 833 14.36 2.72 -35.13
N TYR A 834 14.99 2.33 -34.04
CA TYR A 834 14.44 1.39 -33.06
C TYR A 834 13.62 2.14 -32.04
N SER A 835 12.47 1.57 -31.65
CA SER A 835 11.55 2.19 -30.69
C SER A 835 11.05 1.17 -29.69
N ASP A 836 10.63 1.66 -28.52
CA ASP A 836 9.86 0.93 -27.52
C ASP A 836 8.33 1.07 -27.70
N GLY A 837 7.89 1.61 -28.85
CA GLY A 837 6.49 1.90 -29.16
C GLY A 837 6.04 3.30 -28.71
N THR A 838 6.80 3.98 -27.86
CA THR A 838 6.49 5.34 -27.37
C THR A 838 7.55 6.36 -27.77
N SER A 839 8.81 5.95 -27.84
CA SER A 839 9.95 6.80 -28.19
C SER A 839 10.98 6.04 -29.01
N VAL A 840 11.72 6.75 -29.87
CA VAL A 840 12.86 6.19 -30.60
C VAL A 840 14.03 6.09 -29.63
N THR A 841 14.52 4.87 -29.39
CA THR A 841 15.60 4.58 -28.44
C THR A 841 16.97 4.79 -29.07
N CYS A 842 17.12 4.48 -30.36
CA CYS A 842 18.28 4.85 -31.16
C CYS A 842 17.99 4.80 -32.66
N THR A 843 18.86 5.43 -33.45
CA THR A 843 18.83 5.30 -34.91
C THR A 843 20.23 4.96 -35.40
N ILE A 844 20.34 3.93 -36.23
CA ILE A 844 21.59 3.58 -36.92
C ILE A 844 21.38 3.75 -38.42
N SER A 845 22.47 3.96 -39.15
CA SER A 845 22.45 3.97 -40.59
C SER A 845 23.58 3.12 -41.14
N ASP A 846 23.33 2.52 -42.28
CA ASP A 846 24.34 1.80 -43.04
C ASP A 846 24.17 2.07 -44.53
N GLU A 847 25.27 1.90 -45.27
CA GLU A 847 25.35 2.13 -46.70
C GLU A 847 25.86 0.90 -47.42
N ILE A 848 25.32 0.62 -48.60
CA ILE A 848 25.83 -0.43 -49.48
C ILE A 848 26.02 0.12 -50.89
N ASN A 849 27.18 -0.20 -51.48
CA ASN A 849 27.44 0.05 -52.90
C ASN A 849 27.10 -1.19 -53.72
N ILE A 850 26.26 -0.99 -54.73
CA ILE A 850 25.87 -2.04 -55.65
C ILE A 850 26.40 -1.68 -57.04
N TYR A 851 27.44 -2.38 -57.47
CA TYR A 851 28.03 -2.21 -58.79
C TYR A 851 27.52 -3.31 -59.72
N SER A 852 26.96 -2.91 -60.86
CA SER A 852 26.62 -3.85 -61.91
C SER A 852 27.86 -4.59 -62.42
N LYS A 853 27.67 -5.81 -62.93
CA LYS A 853 28.70 -6.50 -63.71
C LYS A 853 29.22 -5.62 -64.85
N THR A 854 30.53 -5.46 -64.95
CA THR A 854 31.18 -4.64 -65.98
C THR A 854 30.87 -5.19 -67.38
N GLU A 855 30.42 -4.32 -68.27
CA GLU A 855 30.17 -4.67 -69.67
C GLU A 855 31.48 -4.96 -70.41
N ILE A 856 31.42 -5.76 -71.47
CA ILE A 856 32.58 -6.05 -72.30
C ILE A 856 33.06 -4.76 -73.02
N PRO A 857 34.38 -4.54 -73.21
CA PRO A 857 34.87 -3.34 -73.88
C PRO A 857 34.54 -3.37 -75.38
N ALA A 858 34.29 -2.19 -75.95
CA ALA A 858 34.09 -2.06 -77.39
C ALA A 858 35.45 -1.98 -78.10
N ALA A 859 35.75 -2.92 -78.97
CA ALA A 859 37.03 -2.99 -79.68
C ALA A 859 36.82 -3.18 -81.18
N SER A 860 37.61 -2.45 -81.98
CA SER A 860 37.66 -2.61 -83.43
C SER A 860 39.00 -3.23 -83.82
N GLY A 861 38.97 -4.45 -84.34
CA GLY A 861 40.17 -5.17 -84.81
C GLY A 861 40.78 -4.62 -86.10
N ASN A 862 40.21 -3.56 -86.71
CA ASN A 862 40.79 -2.92 -87.88
C ASN A 862 42.02 -2.08 -87.49
N VAL A 863 43.18 -2.41 -88.04
CA VAL A 863 44.45 -1.73 -87.75
C VAL A 863 45.11 -1.28 -89.05
N CYS A 864 45.65 -0.06 -89.09
CA CYS A 864 46.48 0.39 -90.22
C CYS A 864 47.84 -0.32 -90.19
N LYS A 865 48.24 -0.93 -91.31
CA LYS A 865 49.48 -1.68 -91.43
C LYS A 865 50.71 -0.78 -91.24
N LYS A 866 51.59 -1.16 -90.31
CA LYS A 866 52.88 -0.51 -89.99
C LYS A 866 54.03 -1.50 -90.12
N ALA A 867 55.28 -1.03 -89.98
CA ALA A 867 56.46 -1.89 -89.96
C ALA A 867 56.46 -2.91 -88.80
N SER A 868 55.82 -2.56 -87.67
CA SER A 868 55.50 -3.47 -86.58
C SER A 868 54.20 -2.99 -85.92
N ASN A 869 53.18 -3.84 -85.91
CA ASN A 869 51.94 -3.57 -85.19
C ASN A 869 51.90 -4.39 -83.90
N THR A 870 51.38 -3.80 -82.83
CA THR A 870 51.20 -4.44 -81.51
C THR A 870 49.76 -4.31 -81.03
N LEU A 871 49.41 -4.92 -79.90
CA LEU A 871 48.07 -4.78 -79.29
C LEU A 871 47.72 -3.31 -79.00
N ALA A 872 48.71 -2.43 -78.83
CA ALA A 872 48.53 -0.98 -78.70
C ALA A 872 47.90 -0.32 -79.93
N ASP A 873 47.99 -0.93 -81.11
CA ASP A 873 47.46 -0.39 -82.36
C ASP A 873 45.97 -0.73 -82.58
N ILE A 874 45.39 -1.61 -81.76
CA ILE A 874 43.96 -1.94 -81.80
C ILE A 874 43.19 -0.86 -81.03
N SER A 875 42.20 -0.26 -81.67
CA SER A 875 41.32 0.72 -81.01
C SER A 875 40.36 -0.02 -80.07
N VAL A 876 40.56 0.19 -78.76
CA VAL A 876 39.67 -0.30 -77.70
C VAL A 876 39.14 0.90 -76.93
N ASN A 877 37.83 0.99 -76.81
CA ASN A 877 37.14 1.92 -75.93
C ASN A 877 36.71 1.17 -74.67
N GLY A 878 37.43 1.44 -73.58
CA GLY A 878 37.18 0.87 -72.26
C GLY A 878 38.26 1.33 -71.27
N THR A 879 38.16 0.87 -70.02
CA THR A 879 39.07 1.29 -68.94
C THR A 879 39.93 0.13 -68.44
N ALA A 880 41.18 0.40 -68.07
CA ALA A 880 42.13 -0.60 -67.54
C ALA A 880 42.16 -1.89 -68.40
N ILE A 881 42.41 -1.71 -69.69
CA ILE A 881 42.34 -2.77 -70.70
C ILE A 881 43.37 -3.85 -70.45
N GLN A 882 42.93 -5.11 -70.46
CA GLN A 882 43.79 -6.29 -70.41
C GLN A 882 43.51 -7.19 -71.61
N TRP A 883 44.59 -7.74 -72.18
CA TRP A 883 44.53 -8.59 -73.37
C TRP A 883 44.90 -10.03 -73.04
N TYR A 884 44.35 -10.98 -73.78
CA TYR A 884 44.52 -12.41 -73.56
C TYR A 884 44.58 -13.14 -74.90
N ILE A 885 45.28 -14.28 -74.93
CA ILE A 885 45.39 -15.11 -76.14
C ILE A 885 44.10 -15.92 -76.42
N SER A 886 43.28 -16.16 -75.40
CA SER A 886 42.03 -16.91 -75.50
C SER A 886 41.01 -16.44 -74.45
N ALA A 887 39.73 -16.77 -74.64
CA ALA A 887 38.67 -16.49 -73.67
C ALA A 887 38.95 -17.10 -72.28
N SER A 888 39.60 -18.25 -72.23
CA SER A 888 39.90 -18.99 -70.99
C SER A 888 41.27 -18.67 -70.38
N SER A 889 42.15 -17.96 -71.08
CA SER A 889 43.49 -17.64 -70.58
C SER A 889 43.42 -16.71 -69.37
N GLY A 890 44.02 -17.08 -68.24
CA GLY A 890 44.14 -16.20 -67.06
C GLY A 890 45.33 -15.23 -67.12
N THR A 891 46.27 -15.43 -68.05
CA THR A 891 47.47 -14.60 -68.16
C THR A 891 47.26 -13.47 -69.15
N ALA A 892 47.47 -12.24 -68.68
CA ALA A 892 47.41 -11.04 -69.51
C ALA A 892 48.63 -10.96 -70.45
N LEU A 893 48.39 -10.59 -71.70
CA LEU A 893 49.41 -10.30 -72.71
C LEU A 893 49.94 -8.87 -72.53
N PRO A 894 51.25 -8.63 -72.66
CA PRO A 894 51.80 -7.27 -72.71
C PRO A 894 51.21 -6.47 -73.87
N ILE A 895 50.93 -5.18 -73.67
CA ILE A 895 50.39 -4.31 -74.73
C ILE A 895 51.34 -4.17 -75.95
N THR A 896 52.63 -4.48 -75.75
CA THR A 896 53.68 -4.54 -76.78
C THR A 896 53.69 -5.85 -77.58
N THR A 897 52.80 -6.81 -77.29
CA THR A 897 52.72 -8.08 -78.01
C THR A 897 52.45 -7.81 -79.50
N PRO A 898 53.27 -8.33 -80.42
CA PRO A 898 53.03 -8.21 -81.85
C PRO A 898 51.68 -8.82 -82.25
N ILE A 899 50.91 -8.10 -83.05
CA ILE A 899 49.63 -8.62 -83.56
C ILE A 899 49.81 -9.26 -84.93
N VAL A 900 49.06 -10.34 -85.18
CA VAL A 900 49.06 -11.08 -86.45
C VAL A 900 47.73 -10.87 -87.17
N ASP A 901 47.77 -10.55 -88.46
CA ASP A 901 46.57 -10.41 -89.29
C ASP A 901 45.75 -11.72 -89.30
N GLY A 902 44.43 -11.62 -89.09
CA GLY A 902 43.53 -12.76 -88.95
C GLY A 902 43.52 -13.46 -87.58
N GLN A 903 44.44 -13.15 -86.66
CA GLN A 903 44.44 -13.72 -85.31
C GLN A 903 43.38 -13.05 -84.44
N THR A 904 42.68 -13.84 -83.63
CA THR A 904 41.76 -13.33 -82.60
C THR A 904 42.47 -13.22 -81.27
N TYR A 905 42.38 -12.03 -80.67
CA TYR A 905 42.80 -11.76 -79.30
C TYR A 905 41.56 -11.44 -78.47
N TYR A 906 41.66 -11.60 -77.16
CA TYR A 906 40.56 -11.38 -76.24
C TYR A 906 40.87 -10.20 -75.33
N VAL A 907 39.90 -9.33 -75.12
CA VAL A 907 40.10 -8.10 -74.36
C VAL A 907 39.03 -7.97 -73.28
N SER A 908 39.46 -7.64 -72.07
CA SER A 908 38.57 -7.25 -70.98
C SER A 908 38.86 -5.81 -70.58
N GLN A 909 37.88 -5.24 -69.89
CA GLN A 909 38.06 -4.00 -69.15
C GLN A 909 37.74 -4.23 -67.69
N THR A 910 38.36 -3.44 -66.83
CA THR A 910 38.09 -3.46 -65.40
C THR A 910 37.58 -2.09 -64.97
N VAL A 911 36.36 -2.06 -64.44
CA VAL A 911 35.70 -0.87 -63.90
C VAL A 911 35.25 -1.20 -62.47
N ASN A 912 35.53 -0.31 -61.50
CA ASN A 912 35.20 -0.50 -60.09
C ASN A 912 35.61 -1.88 -59.54
N SER A 913 36.84 -2.31 -59.86
CA SER A 913 37.41 -3.62 -59.49
C SER A 913 36.67 -4.84 -60.05
N CYS A 914 35.70 -4.65 -60.94
CA CYS A 914 35.00 -5.71 -61.63
C CYS A 914 35.53 -5.87 -63.06
N GLU A 915 36.18 -7.01 -63.35
CA GLU A 915 36.60 -7.36 -64.70
C GLU A 915 35.40 -7.83 -65.52
N SER A 916 35.25 -7.31 -66.74
CA SER A 916 34.21 -7.74 -67.67
C SER A 916 34.42 -9.17 -68.15
N ASN A 917 33.39 -9.78 -68.75
CA ASN A 917 33.64 -10.89 -69.66
C ASN A 917 34.61 -10.45 -70.78
N LYS A 918 35.37 -11.38 -71.36
CA LYS A 918 36.31 -11.05 -72.44
C LYS A 918 35.60 -10.94 -73.79
N ALA A 919 35.79 -9.83 -74.48
CA ALA A 919 35.37 -9.64 -75.87
C ALA A 919 36.40 -10.25 -76.83
N ALA A 920 35.95 -10.94 -77.87
CA ALA A 920 36.81 -11.45 -78.94
C ALA A 920 37.05 -10.36 -80.00
N VAL A 921 38.30 -10.18 -80.41
CA VAL A 921 38.72 -9.17 -81.39
C VAL A 921 39.63 -9.81 -82.43
N THR A 922 39.10 -10.01 -83.63
CA THR A 922 39.88 -10.52 -84.78
C THR A 922 40.59 -9.37 -85.48
N VAL A 923 41.91 -9.45 -85.57
CA VAL A 923 42.75 -8.42 -86.21
C VAL A 923 42.57 -8.45 -87.72
N VAL A 924 42.36 -7.27 -88.32
CA VAL A 924 42.30 -7.06 -89.77
C VAL A 924 43.21 -5.89 -90.12
N MET A 925 44.33 -6.16 -90.79
CA MET A 925 45.30 -5.15 -91.22
C MET A 925 44.91 -4.55 -92.57
N LYS A 926 44.89 -3.21 -92.67
CA LYS A 926 44.56 -2.48 -93.92
C LYS A 926 45.64 -1.46 -94.27
N ASP A 927 45.85 -1.21 -95.56
CA ASP A 927 46.72 -0.15 -96.05
C ASP A 927 45.98 1.20 -96.03
N CYS A 928 46.45 2.14 -95.21
CA CYS A 928 45.82 3.45 -95.01
C CYS A 928 46.63 4.55 -95.72
N GLN A 929 46.18 5.05 -96.88
CA GLN A 929 46.82 6.19 -97.57
C GLN A 929 46.00 7.50 -97.46
N ASN A 930 46.70 8.56 -97.03
CA ASN A 930 46.42 10.01 -96.96
C ASN A 930 45.00 10.56 -97.28
N ALA A 931 44.37 11.19 -96.27
CA ALA A 931 43.46 12.33 -96.45
C ALA A 931 44.10 13.60 -95.82
N VAL A 932 44.02 14.69 -96.58
CA VAL A 932 44.79 15.94 -96.47
C VAL A 932 44.37 16.84 -95.30
N MET A 933 45.35 17.51 -94.71
CA MET A 933 45.24 18.58 -93.70
C MET A 933 44.54 19.85 -94.23
N VAL A 934 43.67 20.46 -93.42
CA VAL A 934 43.36 21.90 -93.54
C VAL A 934 43.67 22.59 -92.20
N ASN A 935 44.49 23.63 -92.29
CA ASN A 935 45.11 24.39 -91.20
C ASN A 935 44.19 25.55 -90.71
N PRO A 936 43.75 25.61 -89.44
CA PRO A 936 42.94 26.70 -88.90
C PRO A 936 43.80 27.81 -88.24
N GLY A 937 44.73 28.38 -89.00
CA GLY A 937 45.69 29.37 -88.50
C GLY A 937 45.77 30.68 -89.30
N ILE A 938 44.66 31.39 -89.56
CA ILE A 938 44.68 32.83 -89.88
C ILE A 938 43.56 33.57 -89.12
N ARG A 939 43.94 34.57 -88.32
CA ARG A 939 43.06 35.57 -87.69
C ARG A 939 42.83 36.75 -88.64
N ILE A 940 41.61 37.27 -88.71
CA ILE A 940 41.31 38.64 -89.20
C ILE A 940 40.48 39.37 -88.13
N ARG A 941 40.92 40.59 -87.78
CA ARG A 941 40.23 41.56 -86.90
C ARG A 941 39.09 42.26 -87.67
N VAL A 942 38.02 42.68 -86.98
CA VAL A 942 37.65 44.09 -86.67
C VAL A 942 36.27 44.14 -85.99
N GLN A 943 36.16 45.14 -85.11
CA GLN A 943 35.02 45.74 -84.39
C GLN A 943 33.70 45.85 -85.16
N GLN A 944 32.56 45.63 -84.48
CA GLN A 944 31.81 46.65 -83.74
C GLN A 944 31.00 45.98 -82.63
#